data_AF-A0A8B1P1R5-F1
#
_entry.id   AF-A0A8B1P1R5-F1
#
_cell.length_a   1.000
_cell.length_b   1.000
_cell.length_c   1.000
_cell.angle_alpha   90.00
_cell.angle_beta   90.00
_cell.angle_gamma   90.00
#
_symmetry.space_group_name_H-M   'P 1'
#
loop_
_entity.id
_entity.type
_entity.pdbx_description
1 polymer ?
#
loop_
_entity_poly.entity_id
_entity_poly.type
_entity_poly.pdbx_seq_one_letter_code
_entity_poly.pdbx_strand_id
1 'polypeptide(L)'
;MSVLGVNRDSAYDQWQSVLEQEFFGPHMSGYAAVFYVDECAKRSLMDANSQLAELAEAVSAELYWDRPTGMFSRLEWRCRLWAAGEQRDAPPVLPMLATSVLAASKMAAEGDISSSNYYKRLAEVFCAGSRERDSLRAYFKPVADMWETLDTWLESRGGERGYSTISRDSHLTRIGYPMSQALLREQDRRILTAFFAATGVKPASPEEFPGQEIIRRLRLWTSSQSHGLSRPLLNVLHGNGSGSDGVEKREVLVRLLERLVEHWDGTLYERGAGARRAAALRLVLAGRGRQLRWAAGAVQGIPAAAVRHESSGVRYSLSEPYGGLYSGLEELAVTNHQVAHGLVLEGDELYLSWVPQPLIFFTEDEYSGDFVSVASFGPGQPHILMVPDSEVSAVRSVLSEIADGRRIAEHTAPLVGWTLIRNVDLDAAVTPATLLRGGVPHAAHFMPSTRHGIRFVGGLRIGRDLGSHHYLQGGVPDWLLPRDISRGEATLQVTLNGGGGSHTHDFPLQKVLRPFPARLIPLADGTYQLSAPESGKATFTVSSALRERQAPDAGSIGHRCDATAETEAEGAGPGVKAIRGANAPEKLSLPKTVMVPRRVKELVLIGAKGELQRLDLPGIPEWMHERLPDEAYGYCAEVTVPDGCVWALQRWQNRTTVRCLKRSGPTLRPEPAGDATEWAEAVLSAASAESGPLWDAYVTAARTVLR
;
A
#
# COMPACT_ATOMS: atom_id res chain seq x y z
N MET A 1 -48.02 44.27 10.83
CA MET A 1 -46.80 44.18 9.99
C MET A 1 -46.57 42.72 9.71
N SER A 2 -46.86 42.30 8.47
CA SER A 2 -47.01 40.91 8.08
C SER A 2 -45.66 40.21 7.95
N VAL A 3 -45.54 39.04 8.57
CA VAL A 3 -44.46 38.08 8.36
C VAL A 3 -44.54 37.63 6.91
N LEU A 4 -43.58 38.04 6.08
CA LEU A 4 -43.39 37.48 4.74
C LEU A 4 -42.82 36.07 4.93
N GLY A 5 -43.71 35.08 4.89
CA GLY A 5 -43.32 33.68 4.82
C GLY A 5 -42.46 33.46 3.58
N VAL A 6 -41.31 32.81 3.77
CA VAL A 6 -40.50 32.27 2.68
C VAL A 6 -41.42 31.29 1.93
N ASN A 7 -41.83 31.67 0.72
CA ASN A 7 -42.72 30.86 -0.10
C ASN A 7 -41.93 29.65 -0.61
N ARG A 8 -42.06 28.49 0.06
CA ARG A 8 -41.34 27.24 -0.26
C ARG A 8 -41.64 26.66 -1.66
N ASP A 9 -42.48 27.34 -2.45
CA ASP A 9 -42.89 26.93 -3.79
C ASP A 9 -42.14 27.67 -4.91
N SER A 10 -41.11 28.49 -4.61
CA SER A 10 -40.35 29.18 -5.66
C SER A 10 -39.49 28.21 -6.49
N ALA A 11 -39.25 28.53 -7.77
CA ALA A 11 -38.36 27.73 -8.61
C ALA A 11 -36.93 27.62 -8.03
N TYR A 12 -36.48 28.64 -7.31
CA TYR A 12 -35.20 28.62 -6.59
C TYR A 12 -35.20 27.57 -5.46
N ASP A 13 -36.29 27.49 -4.68
CA ASP A 13 -36.41 26.52 -3.58
C ASP A 13 -36.49 25.08 -4.07
N GLN A 14 -37.16 24.86 -5.20
CA GLN A 14 -37.17 23.55 -5.86
C GLN A 14 -35.77 23.12 -6.27
N TRP A 15 -35.01 24.02 -6.91
CA TRP A 15 -33.61 23.77 -7.25
C TRP A 15 -32.74 23.53 -6.00
N GLN A 16 -32.95 24.30 -4.92
CA GLN A 16 -32.24 24.11 -3.66
C GLN A 16 -32.44 22.68 -3.13
N SER A 17 -33.69 22.20 -3.07
CA SER A 17 -34.01 20.86 -2.58
C SER A 17 -33.42 19.76 -3.46
N VAL A 18 -33.49 19.90 -4.79
CA VAL A 18 -32.97 18.90 -5.72
C VAL A 18 -31.43 18.82 -5.66
N LEU A 19 -30.76 19.97 -5.61
CA LEU A 19 -29.30 20.02 -5.49
C LEU A 19 -28.82 19.49 -4.14
N GLU A 20 -29.53 19.79 -3.06
CA GLU A 20 -29.23 19.23 -1.75
C GLU A 20 -29.36 17.70 -1.75
N GLN A 21 -30.46 17.19 -2.29
CA GLN A 21 -30.69 15.75 -2.35
C GLN A 21 -29.67 15.03 -3.23
N GLU A 22 -29.28 15.58 -4.39
CA GLU A 22 -28.33 14.93 -5.30
C GLU A 22 -26.90 14.95 -4.76
N PHE A 23 -26.44 16.10 -4.28
CA PHE A 23 -25.01 16.30 -3.98
C PHE A 23 -24.66 16.19 -2.50
N PHE A 24 -25.65 16.29 -1.61
CA PHE A 24 -25.46 16.28 -0.15
C PHE A 24 -26.49 15.39 0.55
N GLY A 25 -27.17 14.50 -0.17
CA GLY A 25 -28.11 13.55 0.40
C GLY A 25 -27.43 12.49 1.29
N PRO A 26 -28.20 11.65 2.00
CA PRO A 26 -27.66 10.60 2.87
C PRO A 26 -26.73 9.60 2.16
N HIS A 27 -26.89 9.40 0.85
CA HIS A 27 -26.02 8.54 0.04
C HIS A 27 -24.59 9.07 -0.08
N MET A 28 -24.36 10.35 0.22
CA MET A 28 -23.03 10.96 0.26
C MET A 28 -22.34 10.80 1.61
N SER A 29 -22.99 10.18 2.60
CA SER A 29 -22.40 9.97 3.92
C SER A 29 -21.06 9.24 3.82
N GLY A 30 -20.01 9.84 4.38
CA GLY A 30 -18.65 9.30 4.34
C GLY A 30 -17.85 9.56 3.06
N TYR A 31 -18.47 10.10 2.01
CA TYR A 31 -17.82 10.42 0.74
C TYR A 31 -17.36 11.86 0.66
N ALA A 32 -16.30 12.14 -0.10
CA ALA A 32 -15.95 13.49 -0.51
C ALA A 32 -17.01 14.06 -1.47
N ALA A 33 -17.69 15.14 -1.06
CA ALA A 33 -18.72 15.81 -1.83
C ALA A 33 -18.11 16.81 -2.81
N VAL A 34 -18.20 16.51 -4.11
CA VAL A 34 -17.79 17.41 -5.19
C VAL A 34 -19.05 17.95 -5.87
N PHE A 35 -19.29 19.25 -5.71
CA PHE A 35 -20.47 19.95 -6.21
C PHE A 35 -20.30 20.33 -7.69
N TYR A 36 -20.29 19.32 -8.56
CA TYR A 36 -20.09 19.49 -10.01
C TYR A 36 -21.43 19.66 -10.76
N VAL A 37 -21.59 20.78 -11.44
CA VAL A 37 -22.76 21.05 -12.29
C VAL A 37 -22.30 21.53 -13.67
N ASP A 38 -22.59 20.76 -14.71
CA ASP A 38 -22.45 21.14 -16.12
C ASP A 38 -23.79 21.06 -16.85
N GLU A 39 -23.79 21.31 -18.16
CA GLU A 39 -25.03 21.25 -18.96
C GLU A 39 -25.65 19.85 -19.01
N CYS A 40 -24.86 18.78 -18.86
CA CYS A 40 -25.35 17.40 -18.84
C CYS A 40 -26.00 17.07 -17.50
N ALA A 41 -25.33 17.40 -16.39
CA ALA A 41 -25.84 17.24 -15.04
C ALA A 41 -27.12 18.07 -14.83
N LYS A 42 -27.12 19.34 -15.26
CA LYS A 42 -28.30 20.22 -15.22
C LYS A 42 -29.49 19.59 -15.95
N ARG A 43 -29.28 19.13 -17.20
CA ARG A 43 -30.34 18.46 -17.98
C ARG A 43 -30.82 17.18 -17.32
N SER A 44 -29.91 16.35 -16.81
CA SER A 44 -30.26 15.11 -16.13
C SER A 44 -31.14 15.37 -14.91
N LEU A 45 -30.85 16.42 -14.13
CA LEU A 45 -31.66 16.83 -12.99
C LEU A 45 -33.03 17.38 -13.41
N MET A 46 -33.10 18.16 -14.50
CA MET A 46 -34.38 18.63 -15.05
C MET A 46 -35.23 17.49 -15.60
N ASP A 47 -34.62 16.52 -16.31
CA ASP A 47 -35.32 15.36 -16.86
C ASP A 47 -35.88 14.46 -15.75
N ALA A 48 -35.10 14.24 -14.70
CA ALA A 48 -35.53 13.50 -13.51
C ALA A 48 -36.60 14.24 -12.68
N ASN A 49 -36.69 15.57 -12.82
CA ASN A 49 -37.61 16.44 -12.08
C ASN A 49 -38.36 17.35 -13.06
N SER A 50 -39.31 16.78 -13.80
CA SER A 50 -39.95 17.38 -15.00
C SER A 50 -40.68 18.73 -14.79
N GLN A 51 -40.73 19.26 -13.57
CA GLN A 51 -41.31 20.56 -13.22
C GLN A 51 -40.29 21.67 -12.98
N LEU A 52 -38.98 21.37 -13.01
CA LEU A 52 -37.94 22.37 -12.78
C LEU A 52 -37.88 23.39 -13.93
N ALA A 53 -38.01 24.67 -13.58
CA ALA A 53 -37.66 25.78 -14.48
C ALA A 53 -36.16 25.79 -14.78
N GLU A 54 -35.71 26.59 -15.75
CA GLU A 54 -34.28 26.70 -16.00
C GLU A 54 -33.55 27.32 -14.78
N LEU A 55 -32.44 26.69 -14.37
CA LEU A 55 -31.61 27.05 -13.23
C LEU A 55 -31.20 28.52 -13.26
N ALA A 56 -30.73 29.00 -14.42
CA ALA A 56 -30.29 30.39 -14.58
C ALA A 56 -31.45 31.38 -14.39
N GLU A 57 -32.66 31.04 -14.85
CA GLU A 57 -33.85 31.87 -14.67
C GLU A 57 -34.29 31.90 -13.20
N ALA A 58 -34.31 30.75 -12.54
CA ALA A 58 -34.64 30.62 -11.12
C ALA A 58 -33.69 31.44 -10.23
N VAL A 59 -32.39 31.43 -10.55
CA VAL A 59 -31.38 32.25 -9.84
C VAL A 59 -31.51 33.72 -10.20
N SER A 60 -31.70 34.04 -11.48
CA SER A 60 -31.84 35.43 -11.95
C SER A 60 -33.00 36.17 -11.28
N ALA A 61 -34.11 35.48 -11.00
CA ALA A 61 -35.27 36.03 -10.29
C ALA A 61 -34.97 36.43 -8.83
N GLU A 62 -33.90 35.91 -8.24
CA GLU A 62 -33.45 36.24 -6.88
C GLU A 62 -32.38 37.34 -6.84
N LEU A 63 -31.89 37.81 -8.00
CA LEU A 63 -30.85 38.83 -8.11
C LEU A 63 -31.44 40.23 -8.39
N TYR A 64 -30.86 41.27 -7.79
CA TYR A 64 -31.20 42.66 -8.07
C TYR A 64 -30.31 43.25 -9.18
N TRP A 65 -30.65 42.99 -10.44
CA TRP A 65 -29.92 43.52 -11.61
C TRP A 65 -29.92 45.05 -11.69
N ASP A 66 -30.95 45.70 -11.14
CA ASP A 66 -31.10 47.16 -11.07
C ASP A 66 -30.27 47.82 -9.94
N ARG A 67 -29.74 47.02 -8.99
CA ARG A 67 -28.98 47.49 -7.82
C ARG A 67 -27.62 46.77 -7.71
N PRO A 68 -26.61 47.15 -8.50
CA PRO A 68 -25.33 46.42 -8.58
C PRO A 68 -24.63 46.19 -7.23
N THR A 69 -24.58 47.19 -6.35
CA THR A 69 -23.95 47.07 -5.01
C THR A 69 -24.68 46.13 -4.06
N GLY A 70 -25.96 45.88 -4.30
CA GLY A 70 -26.82 45.01 -3.50
C GLY A 70 -27.35 43.80 -4.30
N MET A 71 -26.70 43.44 -5.41
CA MET A 71 -27.18 42.42 -6.35
C MET A 71 -27.55 41.10 -5.65
N PHE A 72 -26.76 40.68 -4.67
CA PHE A 72 -26.93 39.42 -3.95
C PHE A 72 -27.67 39.56 -2.60
N SER A 73 -28.20 40.76 -2.28
CA SER A 73 -28.75 41.07 -0.94
C SER A 73 -29.88 40.13 -0.51
N ARG A 74 -30.69 39.64 -1.47
CA ARG A 74 -31.76 38.68 -1.16
C ARG A 74 -31.18 37.35 -0.69
N LEU A 75 -30.18 36.82 -1.40
CA LEU A 75 -29.49 35.58 -1.02
C LEU A 75 -28.73 35.76 0.31
N GLU A 76 -28.05 36.87 0.51
CA GLU A 76 -27.37 37.18 1.79
C GLU A 76 -28.35 37.24 2.97
N TRP A 77 -29.55 37.80 2.76
CA TRP A 77 -30.61 37.79 3.76
C TRP A 77 -31.11 36.37 4.06
N ARG A 78 -31.29 35.53 3.04
CA ARG A 78 -31.69 34.13 3.20
C ARG A 78 -30.65 33.33 4.00
N CYS A 79 -29.35 33.51 3.70
CA CYS A 79 -28.26 32.92 4.49
C CYS A 79 -28.30 33.35 5.96
N ARG A 80 -28.50 34.65 6.23
CA ARG A 80 -28.58 35.15 7.61
C ARG A 80 -29.76 34.55 8.37
N LEU A 81 -30.92 34.42 7.71
CA LEU A 81 -32.10 33.81 8.32
C LEU A 81 -31.87 32.32 8.60
N TRP A 82 -31.28 31.58 7.66
CA TRP A 82 -30.90 30.18 7.83
C TRP A 82 -29.88 30.00 8.96
N ALA A 83 -28.85 30.84 9.02
CA ALA A 83 -27.79 30.78 10.04
C ALA A 83 -28.33 31.04 11.46
N ALA A 84 -29.41 31.83 11.60
CA ALA A 84 -30.09 32.05 12.87
C ALA A 84 -31.02 30.88 13.28
N GLY A 85 -31.28 29.93 12.39
CA GLY A 85 -32.12 28.76 12.63
C GLY A 85 -31.34 27.50 13.04
N GLU A 86 -31.98 26.33 12.90
CA GLU A 86 -31.41 25.03 13.32
C GLU A 86 -30.40 24.43 12.33
N GLN A 87 -30.25 25.02 11.14
CA GLN A 87 -29.25 24.63 10.12
C GLN A 87 -29.27 23.12 9.73
N ARG A 88 -30.45 22.46 9.83
CA ARG A 88 -30.59 21.03 9.48
C ARG A 88 -30.34 20.75 8.00
N ASP A 89 -30.85 21.64 7.16
CA ASP A 89 -30.75 21.59 5.71
C ASP A 89 -29.58 22.46 5.23
N ALA A 90 -29.12 22.23 4.00
CA ALA A 90 -28.03 22.99 3.39
C ALA A 90 -28.33 24.50 3.36
N PRO A 91 -27.31 25.38 3.38
CA PRO A 91 -27.54 26.81 3.25
C PRO A 91 -28.27 27.12 1.92
N PRO A 92 -29.20 28.10 1.91
CA PRO A 92 -30.09 28.37 0.78
C PRO A 92 -29.38 29.15 -0.35
N VAL A 93 -28.31 28.57 -0.87
CA VAL A 93 -27.38 29.15 -1.85
C VAL A 93 -27.04 28.21 -2.99
N LEU A 94 -27.43 26.92 -2.89
CA LEU A 94 -27.00 25.88 -3.82
C LEU A 94 -27.31 26.22 -5.29
N PRO A 95 -28.48 26.79 -5.66
CA PRO A 95 -28.74 27.17 -7.05
C PRO A 95 -27.75 28.24 -7.58
N MET A 96 -27.40 29.23 -6.76
CA MET A 96 -26.42 30.25 -7.15
C MET A 96 -25.02 29.63 -7.29
N LEU A 97 -24.63 28.77 -6.35
CA LEU A 97 -23.37 28.05 -6.41
C LEU A 97 -23.32 27.13 -7.65
N ALA A 98 -24.40 26.41 -7.96
CA ALA A 98 -24.51 25.55 -9.14
C ALA A 98 -24.36 26.35 -10.43
N THR A 99 -24.97 27.53 -10.50
CA THR A 99 -24.82 28.45 -11.65
C THR A 99 -23.38 28.94 -11.82
N SER A 100 -22.67 29.18 -10.70
CA SER A 100 -21.25 29.54 -10.72
C SER A 100 -20.36 28.39 -11.22
N VAL A 101 -20.66 27.14 -10.84
CA VAL A 101 -19.97 25.94 -11.35
C VAL A 101 -20.30 25.68 -12.81
N LEU A 102 -21.55 25.88 -13.23
CA LEU A 102 -21.98 25.76 -14.63
C LEU A 102 -21.17 26.70 -15.53
N ALA A 103 -20.99 27.96 -15.11
CA ALA A 103 -20.13 28.92 -15.82
C ALA A 103 -18.67 28.45 -15.89
N ALA A 104 -18.11 27.92 -14.79
CA ALA A 104 -16.76 27.37 -14.76
C ALA A 104 -16.60 26.14 -15.67
N SER A 105 -17.60 25.25 -15.72
CA SER A 105 -17.58 24.05 -16.55
C SER A 105 -17.56 24.37 -18.06
N LYS A 106 -18.31 25.40 -18.49
CA LYS A 106 -18.31 25.91 -19.87
C LYS A 106 -16.94 26.43 -20.27
N MET A 107 -16.31 27.19 -19.39
CA MET A 107 -14.94 27.70 -19.59
C MET A 107 -13.93 26.54 -19.71
N ALA A 108 -14.02 25.53 -18.84
CA ALA A 108 -13.12 24.37 -18.86
C ALA A 108 -13.25 23.52 -20.14
N ALA A 109 -14.45 23.41 -20.71
CA ALA A 109 -14.69 22.66 -21.95
C ALA A 109 -14.00 23.27 -23.17
N GLU A 110 -13.78 24.60 -23.19
CA GLU A 110 -13.20 25.33 -24.33
C GLU A 110 -11.67 25.53 -24.23
N GLY A 111 -11.03 25.08 -23.15
CA GLY A 111 -9.57 25.07 -23.00
C GLY A 111 -8.90 26.43 -22.72
N ASP A 112 -9.64 27.53 -22.79
CA ASP A 112 -9.19 28.87 -22.39
C ASP A 112 -9.75 29.21 -21.00
N ILE A 113 -8.91 29.17 -19.98
CA ILE A 113 -9.34 29.31 -18.59
C ILE A 113 -8.65 30.55 -18.02
N SER A 114 -9.31 31.71 -18.09
CA SER A 114 -8.84 32.98 -17.50
C SER A 114 -9.95 33.65 -16.70
N SER A 115 -9.58 34.51 -15.74
CA SER A 115 -10.54 35.23 -14.89
C SER A 115 -11.45 36.20 -15.66
N SER A 116 -11.02 36.69 -16.82
CA SER A 116 -11.86 37.47 -17.75
C SER A 116 -12.84 36.59 -18.51
N ASN A 117 -12.45 35.37 -18.88
CA ASN A 117 -13.35 34.41 -19.52
C ASN A 117 -14.43 33.92 -18.55
N TYR A 118 -14.12 33.70 -17.26
CA TYR A 118 -15.12 33.22 -16.29
C TYR A 118 -16.36 34.14 -16.20
N TYR A 119 -16.18 35.44 -15.95
CA TYR A 119 -17.33 36.35 -15.82
C TYR A 119 -18.09 36.54 -17.14
N LYS A 120 -17.42 36.40 -18.29
CA LYS A 120 -18.08 36.34 -19.59
C LYS A 120 -19.01 35.13 -19.64
N ARG A 121 -18.57 33.93 -19.25
CA ARG A 121 -19.40 32.72 -19.21
C ARG A 121 -20.53 32.81 -18.21
N LEU A 122 -20.29 33.42 -17.06
CA LEU A 122 -21.35 33.63 -16.08
C LEU A 122 -22.44 34.56 -16.64
N ALA A 123 -22.07 35.64 -17.32
CA ALA A 123 -23.03 36.51 -17.99
C ALA A 123 -23.78 35.78 -19.12
N GLU A 124 -23.10 34.95 -19.92
CA GLU A 124 -23.73 34.10 -20.95
C GLU A 124 -24.76 33.12 -20.35
N VAL A 125 -24.46 32.51 -19.21
CA VAL A 125 -25.41 31.62 -18.50
C VAL A 125 -26.69 32.37 -18.10
N PHE A 126 -26.56 33.62 -17.65
CA PHE A 126 -27.72 34.47 -17.33
C PHE A 126 -28.34 35.17 -18.56
N CYS A 127 -27.79 34.97 -19.77
CA CYS A 127 -28.16 35.72 -20.97
C CYS A 127 -28.07 37.26 -20.76
N ALA A 128 -27.08 37.69 -19.97
CA ALA A 128 -26.90 39.07 -19.53
C ALA A 128 -25.92 39.86 -20.41
N GLY A 129 -26.10 41.18 -20.47
CA GLY A 129 -25.29 42.10 -21.27
C GLY A 129 -23.92 42.44 -20.64
N SER A 130 -23.18 43.34 -21.30
CA SER A 130 -21.84 43.77 -20.85
C SER A 130 -21.87 44.52 -19.51
N ARG A 131 -22.91 45.33 -19.26
CA ARG A 131 -23.07 46.09 -18.01
C ARG A 131 -23.31 45.17 -16.82
N GLU A 132 -24.15 44.16 -17.01
CA GLU A 132 -24.47 43.14 -16.02
C GLU A 132 -23.23 42.28 -15.71
N ARG A 133 -22.46 41.91 -16.74
CA ARG A 133 -21.17 41.22 -16.59
C ARG A 133 -20.19 42.01 -15.72
N ASP A 134 -20.04 43.30 -15.98
CA ASP A 134 -19.13 44.15 -15.21
C ASP A 134 -19.59 44.29 -13.75
N SER A 135 -20.91 44.32 -13.53
CA SER A 135 -21.52 44.28 -12.19
C SER A 135 -21.25 42.96 -11.47
N LEU A 136 -21.44 41.82 -12.15
CA LEU A 136 -21.11 40.49 -11.62
C LEU A 136 -19.64 40.44 -11.19
N ARG A 137 -18.72 40.93 -12.04
CA ARG A 137 -17.28 40.97 -11.72
C ARG A 137 -16.97 41.83 -10.50
N ALA A 138 -17.54 43.03 -10.41
CA ALA A 138 -17.24 43.97 -9.33
C ALA A 138 -17.78 43.48 -7.97
N TYR A 139 -18.96 42.87 -7.96
CA TYR A 139 -19.72 42.56 -6.75
C TYR A 139 -19.83 41.07 -6.42
N PHE A 140 -19.03 40.18 -7.03
CA PHE A 140 -19.11 38.72 -6.82
C PHE A 140 -18.73 38.21 -5.42
N LYS A 141 -18.20 39.06 -4.53
CA LYS A 141 -17.67 38.61 -3.22
C LYS A 141 -18.69 37.82 -2.38
N PRO A 142 -19.98 38.21 -2.28
CA PRO A 142 -20.95 37.46 -1.50
C PRO A 142 -21.07 36.00 -1.94
N VAL A 143 -20.88 35.68 -3.23
CA VAL A 143 -20.91 34.30 -3.72
C VAL A 143 -19.73 33.47 -3.18
N ALA A 144 -18.57 34.08 -2.98
CA ALA A 144 -17.44 33.42 -2.32
C ALA A 144 -17.76 33.15 -0.83
N ASP A 145 -18.36 34.13 -0.14
CA ASP A 145 -18.78 33.96 1.25
C ASP A 145 -19.88 32.86 1.39
N MET A 146 -20.72 32.66 0.35
CA MET A 146 -21.67 31.54 0.27
C MET A 146 -21.00 30.17 0.16
N TRP A 147 -19.88 30.05 -0.57
CA TRP A 147 -19.08 28.81 -0.61
C TRP A 147 -18.48 28.48 0.77
N GLU A 148 -17.97 29.49 1.48
CA GLU A 148 -17.44 29.31 2.84
C GLU A 148 -18.54 28.91 3.83
N THR A 149 -19.75 29.42 3.63
CA THR A 149 -20.93 29.02 4.40
C THR A 149 -21.27 27.55 4.16
N LEU A 150 -21.27 27.10 2.89
CA LEU A 150 -21.48 25.69 2.55
C LEU A 150 -20.40 24.78 3.14
N ASP A 151 -19.14 25.16 3.01
CA ASP A 151 -18.02 24.41 3.58
C ASP A 151 -18.15 24.26 5.10
N THR A 152 -18.43 25.36 5.81
CA THR A 152 -18.64 25.34 7.26
C THR A 152 -19.81 24.45 7.66
N TRP A 153 -20.88 24.46 6.87
CA TRP A 153 -22.02 23.57 7.12
C TRP A 153 -21.62 22.10 6.94
N LEU A 154 -20.94 21.72 5.87
CA LEU A 154 -20.50 20.33 5.64
C LEU A 154 -19.59 19.83 6.76
N GLU A 155 -18.62 20.64 7.18
CA GLU A 155 -17.74 20.31 8.32
C GLU A 155 -18.54 20.10 9.61
N SER A 156 -19.56 20.93 9.87
CA SER A 156 -20.44 20.78 11.04
C SER A 156 -21.25 19.48 11.05
N ARG A 157 -21.43 18.83 9.90
CA ARG A 157 -22.16 17.56 9.76
C ARG A 157 -21.27 16.33 9.96
N GLY A 158 -19.95 16.50 10.12
CA GLY A 158 -19.03 15.40 10.42
C GLY A 158 -19.04 14.27 9.38
N GLY A 159 -19.40 14.57 8.12
CA GLY A 159 -19.46 13.61 7.03
C GLY A 159 -20.84 13.02 6.73
N GLU A 160 -21.88 13.26 7.53
CA GLU A 160 -23.26 12.73 7.29
C GLU A 160 -23.87 13.19 5.95
N ARG A 161 -23.43 14.36 5.46
CA ARG A 161 -23.87 14.98 4.20
C ARG A 161 -22.76 14.99 3.14
N GLY A 162 -21.73 14.16 3.35
CA GLY A 162 -20.47 14.20 2.64
C GLY A 162 -19.46 15.19 3.22
N TYR A 163 -18.18 14.93 2.99
CA TYR A 163 -17.07 15.78 3.40
C TYR A 163 -16.79 16.87 2.38
N SER A 164 -16.41 18.06 2.84
CA SER A 164 -16.18 19.17 1.93
C SER A 164 -14.96 18.93 1.04
N THR A 165 -15.06 19.27 -0.24
CA THR A 165 -13.90 19.38 -1.16
C THR A 165 -13.54 20.84 -1.48
N ILE A 166 -14.18 21.80 -0.81
CA ILE A 166 -13.99 23.23 -1.02
C ILE A 166 -12.67 23.68 -0.40
N SER A 167 -11.77 24.22 -1.23
CA SER A 167 -10.45 24.69 -0.79
C SER A 167 -10.50 26.15 -0.33
N ARG A 168 -10.37 26.42 0.97
CA ARG A 168 -10.35 27.76 1.60
C ARG A 168 -9.07 28.57 1.35
N ASP A 169 -8.33 28.28 0.28
CA ASP A 169 -6.99 28.84 0.12
C ASP A 169 -7.04 30.34 -0.21
N SER A 170 -6.21 31.12 0.49
CA SER A 170 -6.31 32.59 0.57
C SER A 170 -5.96 33.32 -0.73
N HIS A 171 -5.30 32.64 -1.68
CA HIS A 171 -4.95 33.21 -2.99
C HIS A 171 -6.10 33.18 -4.01
N LEU A 172 -7.13 32.35 -3.81
CA LEU A 172 -8.23 32.15 -4.74
C LEU A 172 -9.43 33.05 -4.41
N THR A 173 -9.22 34.36 -4.54
CA THR A 173 -10.07 35.42 -3.95
C THR A 173 -11.56 35.42 -4.30
N ARG A 174 -12.02 34.85 -5.43
CA ARG A 174 -13.45 34.89 -5.85
C ARG A 174 -13.95 33.73 -6.73
N ILE A 175 -13.15 33.28 -7.70
CA ILE A 175 -13.58 32.31 -8.73
C ILE A 175 -12.96 30.91 -8.55
N GLY A 176 -12.03 30.76 -7.61
CA GLY A 176 -11.34 29.48 -7.41
C GLY A 176 -12.26 28.40 -6.86
N TYR A 177 -13.25 28.75 -6.03
CA TYR A 177 -14.26 27.79 -5.55
C TYR A 177 -15.00 27.10 -6.71
N PRO A 178 -15.74 27.81 -7.59
CA PRO A 178 -16.43 27.15 -8.70
C PRO A 178 -15.48 26.48 -9.69
N MET A 179 -14.27 27.02 -9.90
CA MET A 179 -13.26 26.38 -10.74
C MET A 179 -12.82 25.03 -10.18
N SER A 180 -12.54 24.95 -8.87
CA SER A 180 -12.12 23.71 -8.20
C SER A 180 -13.16 22.60 -8.36
N GLN A 181 -14.44 22.95 -8.24
CA GLN A 181 -15.55 22.02 -8.37
C GLN A 181 -15.77 21.58 -9.82
N ALA A 182 -15.43 22.43 -10.81
CA ALA A 182 -15.54 22.13 -12.23
C ALA A 182 -14.38 21.27 -12.81
N LEU A 183 -13.31 21.02 -12.03
CA LEU A 183 -12.14 20.26 -12.50
C LEU A 183 -12.41 18.76 -12.70
N LEU A 184 -13.24 18.17 -11.86
CA LEU A 184 -13.55 16.74 -11.89
C LEU A 184 -15.01 16.53 -12.26
N ARG A 185 -15.23 15.89 -13.41
CA ARG A 185 -16.56 15.46 -13.81
C ARG A 185 -16.98 14.23 -13.02
N GLU A 186 -18.27 13.93 -13.05
CA GLU A 186 -18.81 12.69 -12.47
C GLU A 186 -18.13 11.43 -13.03
N GLN A 187 -17.94 11.37 -14.35
CA GLN A 187 -17.22 10.26 -15.00
C GLN A 187 -15.76 10.17 -14.53
N ASP A 188 -15.09 11.30 -14.32
CA ASP A 188 -13.72 11.32 -13.81
C ASP A 188 -13.66 10.71 -12.41
N ARG A 189 -14.63 11.02 -11.52
CA ARG A 189 -14.68 10.45 -10.17
C ARG A 189 -14.83 8.93 -10.19
N ARG A 190 -15.71 8.39 -11.03
CA ARG A 190 -15.85 6.93 -11.21
C ARG A 190 -14.53 6.30 -11.64
N ILE A 191 -13.89 6.87 -12.66
CA ILE A 191 -12.60 6.39 -13.17
C ILE A 191 -11.51 6.50 -12.10
N LEU A 192 -11.48 7.58 -11.32
CA LEU A 192 -10.53 7.81 -10.24
C LEU A 192 -10.65 6.77 -9.12
N THR A 193 -11.86 6.43 -8.68
CA THR A 193 -12.05 5.37 -7.65
C THR A 193 -11.58 3.99 -8.14
N ALA A 194 -11.84 3.64 -9.40
CA ALA A 194 -11.31 2.42 -10.00
C ALA A 194 -9.77 2.46 -10.12
N PHE A 195 -9.22 3.61 -10.51
CA PHE A 195 -7.78 3.85 -10.57
C PHE A 195 -7.10 3.74 -9.20
N PHE A 196 -7.69 4.30 -8.15
CA PHE A 196 -7.17 4.18 -6.79
C PHE A 196 -7.03 2.72 -6.38
N ALA A 197 -8.09 1.94 -6.55
CA ALA A 197 -8.06 0.51 -6.26
C ALA A 197 -7.01 -0.22 -7.09
N ALA A 198 -7.01 -0.06 -8.42
CA ALA A 198 -6.09 -0.76 -9.31
C ALA A 198 -4.61 -0.41 -9.08
N THR A 199 -4.33 0.84 -8.68
CA THR A 199 -2.97 1.29 -8.36
C THR A 199 -2.60 1.09 -6.89
N GLY A 200 -3.44 0.41 -6.12
CA GLY A 200 -3.16 0.08 -4.72
C GLY A 200 -3.06 1.29 -3.80
N VAL A 201 -3.73 2.40 -4.14
CA VAL A 201 -4.03 3.45 -3.17
C VAL A 201 -4.87 2.81 -2.07
N LYS A 202 -4.56 3.11 -0.82
CA LYS A 202 -5.36 2.61 0.31
C LYS A 202 -6.45 3.62 0.66
N PRO A 203 -7.63 3.14 1.08
CA PRO A 203 -8.68 3.98 1.62
C PRO A 203 -8.19 4.80 2.82
N ALA A 204 -8.65 6.06 2.91
CA ALA A 204 -8.39 6.96 4.04
C ALA A 204 -6.91 7.11 4.45
N SER A 205 -5.99 7.11 3.47
CA SER A 205 -4.54 7.24 3.73
C SER A 205 -3.87 8.36 2.91
N PRO A 206 -4.28 9.64 3.07
CA PRO A 206 -3.70 10.76 2.35
C PRO A 206 -2.22 10.98 2.68
N GLU A 207 -1.73 10.50 3.82
CA GLU A 207 -0.33 10.53 4.19
C GLU A 207 0.55 9.54 3.40
N GLU A 208 -0.01 8.42 2.96
CA GLU A 208 0.66 7.43 2.10
C GLU A 208 0.52 7.77 0.62
N PHE A 209 -0.60 8.40 0.23
CA PHE A 209 -0.90 8.79 -1.15
C PHE A 209 -1.35 10.25 -1.24
N PRO A 210 -0.45 11.21 -1.00
CA PRO A 210 -0.78 12.62 -1.10
C PRO A 210 -1.15 13.01 -2.53
N GLY A 211 -1.79 14.16 -2.68
CA GLY A 211 -2.30 14.60 -3.99
C GLY A 211 -1.23 14.65 -5.09
N GLN A 212 0.02 15.00 -4.76
CA GLN A 212 1.14 14.98 -5.69
C GLN A 212 1.51 13.56 -6.15
N GLU A 213 1.43 12.55 -5.26
CA GLU A 213 1.66 11.15 -5.61
C GLU A 213 0.59 10.66 -6.58
N ILE A 214 -0.67 11.01 -6.31
CA ILE A 214 -1.79 10.67 -7.19
C ILE A 214 -1.60 11.29 -8.58
N ILE A 215 -1.21 12.58 -8.66
CA ILE A 215 -0.89 13.23 -9.95
C ILE A 215 0.22 12.48 -10.69
N ARG A 216 1.30 12.09 -9.99
CA ARG A 216 2.42 11.37 -10.60
C ARG A 216 1.96 10.04 -11.19
N ARG A 217 1.20 9.26 -10.43
CA ARG A 217 0.66 7.96 -10.87
C ARG A 217 -0.34 8.12 -12.01
N LEU A 218 -1.24 9.10 -11.92
CA LEU A 218 -2.19 9.42 -12.98
C LEU A 218 -1.47 9.76 -14.29
N ARG A 219 -0.43 10.60 -14.26
CA ARG A 219 0.36 10.93 -15.47
C ARG A 219 1.00 9.73 -16.13
N LEU A 220 1.54 8.80 -15.33
CA LEU A 220 2.14 7.57 -15.85
C LEU A 220 1.05 6.72 -16.50
N TRP A 221 -0.10 6.59 -15.83
CA TRP A 221 -1.24 5.84 -16.34
C TRP A 221 -1.80 6.44 -17.64
N THR A 222 -1.95 7.76 -17.70
CA THR A 222 -2.53 8.46 -18.85
C THR A 222 -1.52 8.80 -19.95
N SER A 223 -0.27 8.34 -19.83
CA SER A 223 0.81 8.67 -20.77
C SER A 223 0.55 8.14 -22.18
N SER A 224 -0.13 6.99 -22.29
CA SER A 224 -0.40 6.31 -23.56
C SER A 224 -1.89 6.34 -23.96
N GLN A 225 -2.80 6.48 -22.99
CA GLN A 225 -4.25 6.52 -23.25
C GLN A 225 -4.96 7.41 -22.24
N SER A 226 -6.03 8.11 -22.63
CA SER A 226 -6.81 8.94 -21.71
C SER A 226 -7.62 8.17 -20.68
N HIS A 227 -7.84 6.87 -20.89
CA HIS A 227 -8.70 5.99 -20.09
C HIS A 227 -10.12 6.53 -19.85
N GLY A 228 -10.61 7.39 -20.75
CA GLY A 228 -11.93 8.02 -20.64
C GLY A 228 -12.00 9.22 -19.69
N LEU A 229 -10.87 9.67 -19.12
CA LEU A 229 -10.81 10.90 -18.35
C LEU A 229 -11.09 12.13 -19.23
N SER A 230 -11.68 13.15 -18.62
CA SER A 230 -12.10 14.36 -19.30
C SER A 230 -10.92 15.19 -19.79
N ARG A 231 -11.08 15.85 -20.94
CA ARG A 231 -10.06 16.76 -21.51
C ARG A 231 -9.62 17.85 -20.52
N PRO A 232 -10.53 18.51 -19.76
CA PRO A 232 -10.11 19.52 -18.78
C PRO A 232 -9.15 18.96 -17.72
N LEU A 233 -9.44 17.79 -17.16
CA LEU A 233 -8.57 17.13 -16.19
C LEU A 233 -7.21 16.79 -16.81
N LEU A 234 -7.20 16.19 -18.01
CA LEU A 234 -5.97 15.84 -18.72
C LEU A 234 -5.12 17.07 -19.05
N ASN A 235 -5.74 18.19 -19.40
CA ASN A 235 -5.03 19.45 -19.68
C ASN A 235 -4.33 20.00 -18.43
N VAL A 236 -4.97 19.96 -17.26
CA VAL A 236 -4.33 20.37 -16.00
C VAL A 236 -3.25 19.37 -15.58
N LEU A 237 -3.50 18.08 -15.79
CA LEU A 237 -2.59 16.99 -15.46
C LEU A 237 -1.29 17.07 -16.26
N HIS A 238 -1.37 17.20 -17.59
CA HIS A 238 -0.23 17.20 -18.51
C HIS A 238 0.28 18.59 -18.91
N GLY A 239 -0.43 19.66 -18.54
CA GLY A 239 -0.04 21.01 -18.90
C GLY A 239 1.37 21.36 -18.41
N ASN A 240 2.19 21.91 -19.31
CA ASN A 240 3.47 22.51 -18.96
C ASN A 240 3.18 23.90 -18.38
N GLY A 241 2.85 23.95 -17.09
CA GLY A 241 2.48 25.19 -16.38
C GLY A 241 3.64 26.17 -16.31
N SER A 242 3.87 26.92 -17.39
CA SER A 242 4.87 28.00 -17.45
C SER A 242 4.28 29.37 -17.10
N GLY A 243 2.97 29.46 -16.82
CA GLY A 243 2.28 30.65 -16.33
C GLY A 243 1.67 30.44 -14.93
N SER A 244 1.50 31.53 -14.17
CA SER A 244 0.99 31.52 -12.78
C SER A 244 -0.34 30.75 -12.63
N ASP A 245 -1.25 30.94 -13.58
CA ASP A 245 -2.57 30.31 -13.60
C ASP A 245 -2.54 28.78 -13.80
N GLY A 246 -1.49 28.24 -14.45
CA GLY A 246 -1.27 26.80 -14.57
C GLY A 246 -0.78 26.14 -13.28
N VAL A 247 -0.02 26.88 -12.47
CA VAL A 247 0.49 26.43 -11.16
C VAL A 247 -0.66 26.39 -10.15
N GLU A 248 -1.45 27.47 -10.08
CA GLU A 248 -2.62 27.56 -9.19
C GLU A 248 -3.61 26.42 -9.42
N LYS A 249 -3.95 26.11 -10.67
CA LYS A 249 -4.85 24.99 -11.02
C LYS A 249 -4.32 23.64 -10.59
N ARG A 250 -3.00 23.43 -10.71
CA ARG A 250 -2.37 22.20 -10.28
C ARG A 250 -2.45 22.04 -8.77
N GLU A 251 -2.23 23.11 -8.01
CA GLU A 251 -2.36 23.08 -6.55
C GLU A 251 -3.79 22.79 -6.11
N VAL A 252 -4.78 23.35 -6.80
CA VAL A 252 -6.20 23.02 -6.56
C VAL A 252 -6.46 21.53 -6.83
N LEU A 253 -5.97 21.00 -7.96
CA LEU A 253 -6.13 19.59 -8.30
C LEU A 253 -5.44 18.67 -7.28
N VAL A 254 -4.23 19.03 -6.80
CA VAL A 254 -3.52 18.28 -5.75
C VAL A 254 -4.40 18.13 -4.51
N ARG A 255 -4.92 19.25 -3.99
CA ARG A 255 -5.75 19.23 -2.77
C ARG A 255 -7.05 18.46 -2.97
N LEU A 256 -7.67 18.61 -4.14
CA LEU A 256 -8.89 17.88 -4.47
C LEU A 256 -8.65 16.37 -4.50
N LEU A 257 -7.58 15.92 -5.14
CA LEU A 257 -7.21 14.50 -5.17
C LEU A 257 -6.83 13.97 -3.78
N GLU A 258 -6.16 14.77 -2.96
CA GLU A 258 -5.84 14.41 -1.58
C GLU A 258 -7.09 14.20 -0.73
N ARG A 259 -8.05 15.14 -0.78
CA ARG A 259 -9.35 14.99 -0.09
C ARG A 259 -10.17 13.81 -0.62
N LEU A 260 -10.08 13.52 -1.92
CA LEU A 260 -10.71 12.33 -2.49
C LEU A 260 -10.11 11.05 -1.88
N VAL A 261 -8.79 10.98 -1.69
CA VAL A 261 -8.15 9.82 -1.02
C VAL A 261 -8.53 9.75 0.45
N GLU A 262 -8.53 10.89 1.15
CA GLU A 262 -8.87 11.00 2.58
C GLU A 262 -10.26 10.44 2.90
N HIS A 263 -11.24 10.72 2.05
CA HIS A 263 -12.62 10.28 2.25
C HIS A 263 -13.06 9.16 1.30
N TRP A 264 -12.10 8.48 0.66
CA TRP A 264 -12.40 7.28 -0.10
C TRP A 264 -12.31 6.06 0.82
N ASP A 265 -13.39 5.30 0.87
CA ASP A 265 -13.54 4.13 1.73
C ASP A 265 -13.26 2.80 1.00
N GLY A 266 -12.79 2.86 -0.25
CA GLY A 266 -12.56 1.67 -1.08
C GLY A 266 -13.74 1.28 -1.97
N THR A 267 -14.85 2.03 -1.96
CA THR A 267 -15.97 1.78 -2.88
C THR A 267 -15.80 2.48 -4.24
N LEU A 268 -16.34 1.88 -5.29
CA LEU A 268 -16.49 2.58 -6.56
C LEU A 268 -17.54 3.68 -6.44
N TYR A 269 -17.28 4.79 -7.11
CA TYR A 269 -18.29 5.82 -7.30
C TYR A 269 -19.26 5.41 -8.42
N GLU A 270 -20.45 4.96 -8.08
CA GLU A 270 -21.48 4.47 -9.02
C GLU A 270 -22.85 5.09 -8.73
N ARG A 271 -23.66 5.34 -9.78
CA ARG A 271 -25.06 5.76 -9.64
C ARG A 271 -25.95 4.53 -9.48
N GLY A 272 -26.52 4.34 -8.29
CA GLY A 272 -27.47 3.27 -8.01
C GLY A 272 -27.35 2.68 -6.60
N ALA A 273 -28.30 1.82 -6.22
CA ALA A 273 -28.22 1.08 -4.97
C ALA A 273 -27.17 -0.05 -5.09
N GLY A 274 -26.10 0.03 -4.30
CA GLY A 274 -25.06 -1.01 -4.19
C GLY A 274 -23.67 -0.53 -4.61
N ALA A 275 -23.01 0.29 -3.79
CA ALA A 275 -21.63 0.69 -4.03
C ALA A 275 -20.69 -0.51 -3.86
N ARG A 276 -20.15 -1.01 -4.97
CA ARG A 276 -19.22 -2.15 -4.98
C ARG A 276 -17.88 -1.76 -4.39
N ARG A 277 -17.25 -2.64 -3.60
CA ARG A 277 -15.86 -2.46 -3.13
C ARG A 277 -14.89 -2.75 -4.28
N ALA A 278 -13.96 -1.83 -4.50
CA ALA A 278 -12.98 -1.92 -5.56
C ALA A 278 -11.67 -2.50 -5.01
N ALA A 279 -11.07 -3.47 -5.73
CA ALA A 279 -9.75 -3.98 -5.39
C ALA A 279 -8.90 -4.26 -6.65
N ALA A 280 -7.58 -4.25 -6.46
CA ALA A 280 -6.65 -4.58 -7.53
C ALA A 280 -6.61 -6.08 -7.81
N LEU A 281 -6.68 -6.44 -9.09
CA LEU A 281 -6.10 -7.70 -9.55
C LEU A 281 -4.58 -7.63 -9.47
N ARG A 282 -3.97 -8.77 -9.15
CA ARG A 282 -2.53 -8.92 -8.96
C ARG A 282 -2.05 -10.10 -9.79
N LEU A 283 -0.87 -9.95 -10.36
CA LEU A 283 -0.13 -11.07 -10.92
C LEU A 283 0.71 -11.71 -9.82
N VAL A 284 0.66 -13.03 -9.73
CA VAL A 284 1.48 -13.82 -8.82
C VAL A 284 2.43 -14.68 -9.65
N LEU A 285 3.72 -14.46 -9.45
CA LEU A 285 4.81 -15.20 -10.05
C LEU A 285 5.19 -16.35 -9.10
N ALA A 286 4.60 -17.51 -9.35
CA ALA A 286 4.66 -18.69 -8.50
C ALA A 286 5.69 -19.74 -8.97
N GLY A 287 5.91 -20.77 -8.14
CA GLY A 287 6.73 -21.92 -8.51
C GLY A 287 8.19 -21.54 -8.81
N ARG A 288 8.75 -20.63 -8.00
CA ARG A 288 10.08 -20.01 -8.18
C ARG A 288 10.18 -19.15 -9.45
N GLY A 289 9.06 -18.62 -9.90
CA GLY A 289 8.91 -17.77 -11.07
C GLY A 289 8.90 -18.52 -12.40
N ARG A 290 8.25 -19.69 -12.40
CA ARG A 290 8.00 -20.50 -13.60
C ARG A 290 6.53 -20.49 -14.03
N GLN A 291 5.65 -19.91 -13.22
CA GLN A 291 4.22 -19.85 -13.46
C GLN A 291 3.70 -18.46 -13.12
N LEU A 292 2.70 -18.00 -13.87
CA LEU A 292 2.01 -16.74 -13.65
C LEU A 292 0.52 -17.05 -13.44
N ARG A 293 -0.06 -16.49 -12.37
CA ARG A 293 -1.48 -16.64 -12.05
C ARG A 293 -2.09 -15.31 -11.63
N TRP A 294 -3.40 -15.19 -11.77
CA TRP A 294 -4.15 -14.08 -11.21
C TRP A 294 -4.45 -14.31 -9.73
N ALA A 295 -4.43 -13.22 -8.96
CA ALA A 295 -4.97 -13.12 -7.61
C ALA A 295 -5.68 -11.77 -7.47
N ALA A 296 -6.37 -11.55 -6.37
CA ALA A 296 -7.01 -10.27 -6.07
C ALA A 296 -6.67 -9.84 -4.64
N GLY A 297 -6.52 -8.53 -4.42
CA GLY A 297 -6.40 -7.98 -3.07
C GLY A 297 -7.65 -8.28 -2.25
N ALA A 298 -7.48 -8.83 -1.05
CA ALA A 298 -8.59 -9.05 -0.14
C ALA A 298 -9.18 -7.72 0.32
N VAL A 299 -10.51 -7.69 0.50
CA VAL A 299 -11.24 -6.51 0.96
C VAL A 299 -11.77 -6.77 2.35
N GLN A 300 -11.46 -5.87 3.29
CA GLN A 300 -11.92 -6.00 4.66
C GLN A 300 -13.46 -6.08 4.72
N GLY A 301 -13.96 -7.09 5.45
CA GLY A 301 -15.39 -7.31 5.63
C GLY A 301 -16.05 -8.18 4.55
N ILE A 302 -15.31 -8.63 3.53
CA ILE A 302 -15.80 -9.53 2.49
C ILE A 302 -14.92 -10.80 2.48
N PRO A 303 -15.24 -11.84 3.28
CA PRO A 303 -14.39 -13.04 3.35
C PRO A 303 -14.52 -13.93 2.10
N ALA A 304 -15.63 -13.82 1.38
CA ALA A 304 -15.90 -14.58 0.15
C ALA A 304 -16.84 -13.78 -0.76
N ALA A 305 -16.66 -13.94 -2.07
CA ALA A 305 -17.49 -13.25 -3.08
C ALA A 305 -17.47 -14.02 -4.40
N ALA A 306 -18.46 -13.78 -5.26
CA ALA A 306 -18.47 -14.28 -6.63
C ALA A 306 -18.23 -13.12 -7.60
N VAL A 307 -17.35 -13.33 -8.56
CA VAL A 307 -17.06 -12.37 -9.64
C VAL A 307 -17.21 -13.03 -11.00
N ARG A 308 -17.53 -12.24 -12.03
CA ARG A 308 -17.64 -12.69 -13.42
C ARG A 308 -16.70 -11.91 -14.31
N HIS A 309 -16.09 -12.58 -15.27
CA HIS A 309 -15.31 -11.92 -16.31
C HIS A 309 -16.24 -11.10 -17.21
N GLU A 310 -15.94 -9.81 -17.39
CA GLU A 310 -16.83 -8.86 -18.09
C GLU A 310 -17.21 -9.35 -19.50
N SER A 311 -16.24 -9.79 -20.31
CA SER A 311 -16.50 -10.20 -21.71
C SER A 311 -16.99 -11.64 -21.90
N SER A 312 -16.51 -12.61 -21.10
CA SER A 312 -16.84 -14.03 -21.28
C SER A 312 -18.00 -14.49 -20.41
N GLY A 313 -18.35 -13.76 -19.35
CA GLY A 313 -19.39 -14.12 -18.39
C GLY A 313 -19.02 -15.28 -17.44
N VAL A 314 -17.82 -15.86 -17.57
CA VAL A 314 -17.34 -16.94 -16.70
C VAL A 314 -17.25 -16.46 -15.26
N ARG A 315 -17.76 -17.27 -14.33
CA ARG A 315 -17.81 -16.95 -12.89
C ARG A 315 -16.67 -17.61 -12.13
N TYR A 316 -16.15 -16.89 -11.16
CA TYR A 316 -15.11 -17.31 -10.23
C TYR A 316 -15.60 -17.09 -8.80
N SER A 317 -15.32 -18.05 -7.92
CA SER A 317 -15.65 -17.97 -6.50
C SER A 317 -14.39 -17.64 -5.73
N LEU A 318 -14.41 -16.51 -5.02
CA LEU A 318 -13.30 -16.00 -4.24
C LEU A 318 -13.49 -16.30 -2.77
N SER A 319 -12.40 -16.63 -2.11
CA SER A 319 -12.32 -16.78 -0.66
C SER A 319 -11.01 -16.18 -0.16
N GLU A 320 -11.02 -15.52 1.00
CA GLU A 320 -9.80 -15.06 1.67
C GLU A 320 -9.36 -16.15 2.67
N PRO A 321 -8.43 -17.06 2.31
CA PRO A 321 -7.98 -18.10 3.24
C PRO A 321 -7.14 -17.49 4.37
N TYR A 322 -6.17 -16.64 4.01
CA TYR A 322 -5.27 -15.90 4.90
C TYR A 322 -4.35 -14.99 4.06
N GLY A 323 -3.76 -13.95 4.66
CA GLY A 323 -2.64 -13.21 4.06
C GLY A 323 -3.00 -12.01 3.17
N GLY A 324 -4.27 -11.63 3.07
CA GLY A 324 -4.68 -10.39 2.38
C GLY A 324 -4.81 -10.51 0.84
N LEU A 325 -4.85 -11.73 0.32
CA LEU A 325 -5.19 -12.03 -1.08
C LEU A 325 -6.34 -13.04 -1.13
N TYR A 326 -7.25 -12.86 -2.09
CA TYR A 326 -8.24 -13.88 -2.43
C TYR A 326 -7.61 -15.01 -3.25
N SER A 327 -8.00 -16.24 -2.95
CA SER A 327 -7.85 -17.42 -3.83
C SER A 327 -9.10 -17.60 -4.72
N GLY A 328 -9.04 -18.48 -5.73
CA GLY A 328 -10.18 -18.80 -6.59
C GLY A 328 -10.09 -18.28 -8.04
N LEU A 329 -8.94 -17.72 -8.43
CA LEU A 329 -8.64 -17.26 -9.79
C LEU A 329 -7.61 -18.15 -10.50
N GLU A 330 -7.32 -19.34 -9.98
CA GLU A 330 -6.28 -20.25 -10.47
C GLU A 330 -6.59 -20.77 -11.87
N GLU A 331 -7.87 -20.92 -12.21
CA GLU A 331 -8.34 -21.35 -13.54
C GLU A 331 -8.34 -20.22 -14.58
N LEU A 332 -8.22 -18.96 -14.14
CA LEU A 332 -8.14 -17.83 -15.06
C LEU A 332 -6.71 -17.74 -15.62
N ALA A 333 -6.54 -18.20 -16.86
CA ALA A 333 -5.27 -18.12 -17.56
C ALA A 333 -4.80 -16.67 -17.74
N VAL A 334 -3.50 -16.42 -17.51
CA VAL A 334 -2.88 -15.13 -17.79
C VAL A 334 -2.51 -15.03 -19.26
N THR A 335 -2.96 -13.98 -19.94
CA THR A 335 -2.70 -13.76 -21.36
C THR A 335 -2.04 -12.42 -21.64
N ASN A 336 -1.30 -12.32 -22.74
CA ASN A 336 -0.69 -11.06 -23.19
C ASN A 336 -1.73 -9.95 -23.39
N HIS A 337 -2.91 -10.28 -23.89
CA HIS A 337 -3.97 -9.31 -24.10
C HIS A 337 -4.43 -8.69 -22.77
N GLN A 338 -4.70 -9.50 -21.74
CA GLN A 338 -5.12 -9.01 -20.42
C GLN A 338 -4.04 -8.15 -19.76
N VAL A 339 -2.77 -8.57 -19.84
CA VAL A 339 -1.66 -7.82 -19.24
C VAL A 339 -1.50 -6.44 -19.92
N ALA A 340 -1.64 -6.38 -21.25
CA ALA A 340 -1.44 -5.16 -22.03
C ALA A 340 -2.66 -4.21 -22.09
N HIS A 341 -3.89 -4.74 -22.04
CA HIS A 341 -5.11 -3.94 -22.22
C HIS A 341 -6.00 -3.86 -20.97
N GLY A 342 -5.70 -4.64 -19.93
CA GLY A 342 -6.46 -4.67 -18.70
C GLY A 342 -7.32 -5.92 -18.58
N LEU A 343 -7.85 -6.12 -17.38
CA LEU A 343 -8.79 -7.17 -17.05
C LEU A 343 -9.75 -6.64 -15.99
N VAL A 344 -11.05 -6.90 -16.15
CA VAL A 344 -12.09 -6.52 -15.20
C VAL A 344 -12.90 -7.76 -14.84
N LEU A 345 -13.07 -8.00 -13.54
CA LEU A 345 -14.00 -8.98 -13.00
C LEU A 345 -15.02 -8.26 -12.11
N GLU A 346 -16.30 -8.53 -12.32
CA GLU A 346 -17.39 -7.84 -11.63
C GLU A 346 -18.23 -8.82 -10.81
N GLY A 347 -18.53 -8.45 -9.57
CA GLY A 347 -19.51 -9.12 -8.72
C GLY A 347 -20.53 -8.13 -8.19
N ASP A 348 -21.47 -8.64 -7.38
CA ASP A 348 -22.51 -7.81 -6.76
C ASP A 348 -21.92 -6.90 -5.65
N GLU A 349 -20.88 -7.37 -4.95
CA GLU A 349 -20.19 -6.63 -3.88
C GLU A 349 -18.77 -6.18 -4.24
N LEU A 350 -18.15 -6.81 -5.26
CA LEU A 350 -16.75 -6.58 -5.62
C LEU A 350 -16.59 -6.11 -7.07
N TYR A 351 -15.67 -5.20 -7.28
CA TYR A 351 -15.13 -4.85 -8.58
C TYR A 351 -13.62 -5.02 -8.58
N LEU A 352 -13.11 -5.94 -9.39
CA LEU A 352 -11.70 -6.25 -9.47
C LEU A 352 -11.15 -5.78 -10.81
N SER A 353 -10.04 -5.05 -10.79
CA SER A 353 -9.44 -4.58 -12.04
C SER A 353 -7.92 -4.65 -12.05
N TRP A 354 -7.39 -5.00 -13.22
CA TRP A 354 -5.99 -4.88 -13.59
C TRP A 354 -5.83 -3.67 -14.51
N VAL A 355 -4.96 -2.76 -14.13
CA VAL A 355 -4.54 -1.64 -14.97
C VAL A 355 -3.21 -2.00 -15.65
N PRO A 356 -3.11 -1.88 -16.98
CA PRO A 356 -1.86 -2.10 -17.70
C PRO A 356 -0.71 -1.26 -17.15
N GLN A 357 0.45 -1.90 -16.97
CA GLN A 357 1.68 -1.25 -16.55
C GLN A 357 2.77 -1.54 -17.59
N PRO A 358 3.56 -0.53 -18.01
CA PRO A 358 4.64 -0.75 -18.96
C PRO A 358 5.76 -1.63 -18.38
N LEU A 359 5.97 -1.52 -17.06
CA LEU A 359 6.87 -2.38 -16.29
C LEU A 359 6.09 -2.93 -15.09
N ILE A 360 6.14 -4.24 -14.87
CA ILE A 360 5.47 -4.89 -13.75
C ILE A 360 6.52 -5.24 -12.70
N PHE A 361 6.35 -4.69 -11.51
CA PHE A 361 7.22 -4.96 -10.37
C PHE A 361 6.61 -6.05 -9.51
N PHE A 362 7.43 -6.98 -9.02
CA PHE A 362 7.03 -7.99 -8.05
C PHE A 362 7.92 -7.90 -6.81
N THR A 363 7.30 -8.14 -5.64
CA THR A 363 8.00 -8.33 -4.37
C THR A 363 7.60 -9.68 -3.78
N GLU A 364 8.42 -10.22 -2.89
CA GLU A 364 8.08 -11.44 -2.15
C GLU A 364 6.91 -11.17 -1.20
N ASP A 365 5.90 -12.04 -1.25
CA ASP A 365 4.76 -12.02 -0.35
C ASP A 365 5.11 -12.76 0.95
N GLU A 366 4.88 -12.09 2.08
CA GLU A 366 5.28 -12.56 3.41
C GLU A 366 4.60 -13.88 3.83
N TYR A 367 3.47 -14.22 3.21
CA TYR A 367 2.64 -15.36 3.59
C TYR A 367 2.85 -16.58 2.69
N SER A 368 2.86 -16.37 1.38
CA SER A 368 2.98 -17.45 0.40
C SER A 368 4.43 -17.76 0.01
N GLY A 369 5.35 -16.81 0.19
CA GLY A 369 6.72 -16.89 -0.37
C GLY A 369 6.77 -16.82 -1.89
N ASP A 370 5.63 -16.62 -2.56
CA ASP A 370 5.56 -16.29 -3.98
C ASP A 370 5.82 -14.80 -4.20
N PHE A 371 6.01 -14.40 -5.45
CA PHE A 371 6.22 -13.00 -5.81
C PHE A 371 4.93 -12.38 -6.32
N VAL A 372 4.45 -11.30 -5.68
CA VAL A 372 3.19 -10.64 -6.03
C VAL A 372 3.45 -9.27 -6.64
N SER A 373 2.69 -8.92 -7.67
CA SER A 373 2.83 -7.65 -8.38
C SER A 373 2.49 -6.45 -7.49
N VAL A 374 3.34 -5.43 -7.48
CA VAL A 374 3.16 -4.19 -6.70
C VAL A 374 3.02 -2.98 -7.62
N ALA A 375 2.34 -1.94 -7.15
CA ALA A 375 2.02 -0.77 -7.97
C ALA A 375 3.19 0.22 -8.14
N SER A 376 4.23 0.10 -7.32
CA SER A 376 5.37 1.03 -7.32
C SER A 376 6.62 0.32 -6.85
N PHE A 377 7.75 0.71 -7.41
CA PHE A 377 9.06 0.24 -6.99
C PHE A 377 9.41 0.73 -5.56
N GLY A 378 9.86 -0.19 -4.70
CA GLY A 378 10.29 0.08 -3.32
C GLY A 378 11.80 -0.09 -3.12
N PRO A 379 12.62 0.97 -3.05
CA PRO A 379 14.05 0.81 -2.89
C PRO A 379 14.42 0.23 -1.52
N GLY A 380 15.49 -0.56 -1.48
CA GLY A 380 15.91 -1.33 -0.30
C GLY A 380 15.21 -2.68 -0.16
N GLN A 381 14.32 -3.03 -1.09
CA GLN A 381 13.75 -4.37 -1.25
C GLN A 381 14.08 -4.89 -2.64
N PRO A 382 14.58 -6.13 -2.78
CA PRO A 382 14.86 -6.69 -4.09
C PRO A 382 13.55 -6.96 -4.83
N HIS A 383 13.41 -6.38 -6.02
CA HIS A 383 12.26 -6.61 -6.89
C HIS A 383 12.60 -7.60 -8.01
N ILE A 384 11.57 -8.29 -8.51
CA ILE A 384 11.60 -8.91 -9.84
C ILE A 384 10.82 -8.00 -10.77
N LEU A 385 11.38 -7.69 -11.93
CA LEU A 385 10.70 -6.94 -12.99
C LEU A 385 10.26 -7.91 -14.08
N MET A 386 9.07 -7.72 -14.61
CA MET A 386 8.63 -8.32 -15.86
C MET A 386 8.49 -7.20 -16.90
N VAL A 387 9.26 -7.32 -17.98
CA VAL A 387 9.46 -6.29 -19.01
C VAL A 387 9.12 -6.86 -20.38
N PRO A 388 8.39 -6.13 -21.25
CA PRO A 388 8.15 -6.57 -22.62
C PRO A 388 9.49 -6.70 -23.36
N ASP A 389 9.66 -7.74 -24.19
CA ASP A 389 10.92 -8.00 -24.90
C ASP A 389 11.38 -6.80 -25.76
N SER A 390 10.44 -6.00 -26.25
CA SER A 390 10.73 -4.76 -27.01
C SER A 390 11.39 -3.66 -26.18
N GLU A 391 11.19 -3.65 -24.86
CA GLU A 391 11.65 -2.59 -23.95
C GLU A 391 12.87 -3.01 -23.11
N VAL A 392 13.26 -4.30 -23.15
CA VAL A 392 14.36 -4.84 -22.32
C VAL A 392 15.66 -4.06 -22.49
N SER A 393 16.03 -3.70 -23.72
CA SER A 393 17.27 -2.94 -23.97
C SER A 393 17.23 -1.54 -23.36
N ALA A 394 16.08 -0.85 -23.42
CA ALA A 394 15.91 0.47 -22.82
C ALA A 394 15.97 0.39 -21.28
N VAL A 395 15.27 -0.59 -20.69
CA VAL A 395 15.29 -0.82 -19.24
C VAL A 395 16.68 -1.22 -18.76
N ARG A 396 17.40 -2.08 -19.50
CA ARG A 396 18.78 -2.45 -19.17
C ARG A 396 19.70 -1.22 -19.13
N SER A 397 19.55 -0.30 -20.08
CA SER A 397 20.31 0.95 -20.10
C SER A 397 20.05 1.76 -18.81
N VAL A 398 18.80 1.90 -18.40
CA VAL A 398 18.42 2.58 -17.15
C VAL A 398 19.05 1.87 -15.94
N LEU A 399 18.87 0.55 -15.83
CA LEU A 399 19.37 -0.22 -14.69
C LEU A 399 20.88 -0.15 -14.55
N SER A 400 21.63 -0.03 -15.65
CA SER A 400 23.09 0.14 -15.59
C SER A 400 23.53 1.44 -14.90
N GLU A 401 22.66 2.47 -14.88
CA GLU A 401 22.92 3.74 -14.21
C GLU A 401 22.41 3.77 -12.76
N ILE A 402 21.27 3.13 -12.50
CA ILE A 402 20.54 3.32 -11.23
C ILE A 402 20.55 2.12 -10.29
N ALA A 403 20.89 0.91 -10.75
CA ALA A 403 20.71 -0.31 -9.97
C ALA A 403 22.03 -0.90 -9.46
N ASP A 404 21.98 -1.66 -8.36
CA ASP A 404 23.11 -2.48 -7.94
C ASP A 404 23.27 -3.68 -8.90
N GLY A 405 24.10 -3.50 -9.92
CA GLY A 405 24.30 -4.48 -10.99
C GLY A 405 24.92 -5.82 -10.57
N ARG A 406 25.41 -5.97 -9.33
CA ARG A 406 26.17 -7.17 -8.90
C ARG A 406 25.33 -8.44 -8.85
N ARG A 407 24.01 -8.33 -8.76
CA ARG A 407 23.09 -9.46 -8.54
C ARG A 407 21.98 -9.57 -9.59
N ILE A 408 21.94 -8.67 -10.56
CA ILE A 408 20.91 -8.65 -11.60
C ILE A 408 21.07 -9.86 -12.50
N ALA A 409 19.98 -10.58 -12.72
CA ALA A 409 19.94 -11.74 -13.60
C ALA A 409 18.69 -11.71 -14.46
N GLU A 410 18.86 -11.98 -15.75
CA GLU A 410 17.77 -12.04 -16.72
C GLU A 410 17.35 -13.50 -16.97
N HIS A 411 16.04 -13.71 -17.07
CA HIS A 411 15.43 -15.01 -17.30
C HIS A 411 14.22 -14.85 -18.23
N THR A 412 13.88 -15.91 -18.96
CA THR A 412 12.62 -15.95 -19.72
C THR A 412 11.43 -15.91 -18.77
N ALA A 413 10.44 -15.05 -19.06
CA ALA A 413 9.22 -15.01 -18.27
C ALA A 413 8.29 -16.19 -18.60
N PRO A 414 7.41 -16.59 -17.66
CA PRO A 414 6.32 -17.54 -17.92
C PRO A 414 5.17 -16.94 -18.75
N LEU A 415 5.47 -15.97 -19.62
CA LEU A 415 4.56 -15.36 -20.58
C LEU A 415 5.37 -14.99 -21.83
N VAL A 416 4.95 -15.46 -23.00
CA VAL A 416 5.68 -15.25 -24.26
C VAL A 416 5.74 -13.76 -24.60
N GLY A 417 6.91 -13.26 -25.01
CA GLY A 417 7.12 -11.84 -25.33
C GLY A 417 7.56 -10.98 -24.14
N TRP A 418 7.90 -11.62 -23.00
CA TRP A 418 8.33 -10.95 -21.79
C TRP A 418 9.59 -11.58 -21.20
N THR A 419 10.39 -10.73 -20.56
CA THR A 419 11.62 -11.08 -19.86
C THR A 419 11.53 -10.72 -18.38
N LEU A 420 12.01 -11.61 -17.51
CA LEU A 420 12.15 -11.37 -16.08
C LEU A 420 13.56 -10.86 -15.77
N ILE A 421 13.65 -9.77 -15.03
CA ILE A 421 14.90 -9.24 -14.47
C ILE A 421 14.82 -9.36 -12.95
N ARG A 422 15.65 -10.21 -12.36
CA ARG A 422 15.63 -10.53 -10.92
C ARG A 422 16.66 -9.71 -10.13
N ASN A 423 16.39 -9.58 -8.83
CA ASN A 423 17.25 -8.91 -7.84
C ASN A 423 17.51 -7.44 -8.17
N VAL A 424 16.50 -6.75 -8.68
CA VAL A 424 16.60 -5.33 -8.99
C VAL A 424 16.37 -4.53 -7.71
N ASP A 425 17.41 -3.84 -7.25
CA ASP A 425 17.34 -2.78 -6.26
C ASP A 425 18.15 -1.59 -6.80
N LEU A 426 17.88 -0.37 -6.31
CA LEU A 426 18.70 0.79 -6.69
C LEU A 426 20.14 0.61 -6.20
N ASP A 427 21.07 1.46 -6.62
CA ASP A 427 22.37 1.66 -5.96
C ASP A 427 22.21 2.61 -4.76
N ALA A 428 23.07 2.52 -3.75
CA ALA A 428 22.99 3.35 -2.54
C ALA A 428 23.31 4.84 -2.82
N ALA A 429 24.05 5.13 -3.89
CA ALA A 429 24.42 6.47 -4.31
C ALA A 429 23.33 7.19 -5.14
N VAL A 430 22.29 6.49 -5.57
CA VAL A 430 21.22 7.08 -6.38
C VAL A 430 20.43 8.11 -5.56
N THR A 431 20.13 9.23 -6.21
CA THR A 431 19.32 10.32 -5.64
C THR A 431 18.05 10.52 -6.46
N PRO A 432 17.01 11.18 -5.92
CA PRO A 432 15.85 11.56 -6.71
C PRO A 432 16.21 12.37 -7.95
N ALA A 433 17.20 13.26 -7.84
CA ALA A 433 17.68 14.07 -8.96
C ALA A 433 18.24 13.20 -10.10
N THR A 434 18.94 12.11 -9.79
CA THR A 434 19.43 11.14 -10.79
C THR A 434 18.26 10.53 -11.56
N LEU A 435 17.20 10.11 -10.87
CA LEU A 435 16.02 9.49 -11.47
C LEU A 435 15.15 10.48 -12.27
N LEU A 436 15.25 11.77 -11.96
CA LEU A 436 14.49 12.86 -12.61
C LEU A 436 15.24 13.53 -13.77
N ARG A 437 16.51 13.19 -14.05
CA ARG A 437 17.22 13.74 -15.22
C ARG A 437 16.49 13.36 -16.49
N GLY A 438 15.80 14.34 -17.07
CA GLY A 438 14.98 14.19 -18.27
C GLY A 438 15.85 13.76 -19.45
N GLY A 439 15.70 12.50 -19.86
CA GLY A 439 16.40 11.98 -21.03
C GLY A 439 16.39 10.46 -21.15
N VAL A 440 16.25 9.72 -20.05
CA VAL A 440 16.25 8.25 -20.09
C VAL A 440 14.80 7.73 -20.02
N PRO A 441 14.28 7.08 -21.09
CA PRO A 441 12.99 6.39 -21.04
C PRO A 441 12.92 5.45 -19.83
N HIS A 442 11.74 5.30 -19.23
CA HIS A 442 11.46 4.41 -18.10
C HIS A 442 12.02 4.76 -16.71
N ALA A 443 12.98 5.69 -16.57
CA ALA A 443 13.53 6.06 -15.25
C ALA A 443 12.46 6.52 -14.24
N ALA A 444 11.40 7.18 -14.73
CA ALA A 444 10.27 7.63 -13.92
C ALA A 444 9.48 6.47 -13.24
N HIS A 445 9.55 5.24 -13.76
CA HIS A 445 8.90 4.07 -13.15
C HIS A 445 9.62 3.57 -11.89
N PHE A 446 10.91 3.89 -11.75
CA PHE A 446 11.73 3.57 -10.58
C PHE A 446 11.67 4.66 -9.50
N MET A 447 10.97 5.76 -9.75
CA MET A 447 10.69 6.76 -8.73
C MET A 447 9.82 6.12 -7.64
N PRO A 448 10.31 6.03 -6.39
CA PRO A 448 9.49 5.54 -5.29
C PRO A 448 8.33 6.50 -5.02
N SER A 449 7.27 5.97 -4.43
CA SER A 449 6.13 6.79 -4.01
C SER A 449 6.51 7.85 -3.00
N THR A 450 6.00 9.06 -3.23
CA THR A 450 6.02 10.16 -2.25
C THR A 450 5.10 9.84 -1.08
N ARG A 451 5.47 10.28 0.12
CA ARG A 451 4.70 10.05 1.37
C ARG A 451 5.00 11.13 2.40
N HIS A 452 4.03 11.48 3.22
CA HIS A 452 4.19 12.46 4.31
C HIS A 452 4.42 11.80 5.68
N GLY A 453 4.18 10.50 5.85
CA GLY A 453 4.29 9.78 7.13
C GLY A 453 5.50 8.85 7.30
N ILE A 454 5.76 8.45 8.55
CA ILE A 454 6.74 7.41 8.94
C ILE A 454 6.06 6.03 8.90
N ARG A 455 6.73 5.03 8.31
CA ARG A 455 6.26 3.65 8.26
C ARG A 455 7.31 2.65 8.77
N PHE A 456 6.84 1.52 9.28
CA PHE A 456 7.66 0.38 9.67
C PHE A 456 7.64 -0.69 8.57
N VAL A 457 8.81 -1.17 8.18
CA VAL A 457 8.98 -2.17 7.12
C VAL A 457 9.73 -3.39 7.66
N GLY A 458 9.20 -4.58 7.37
CA GLY A 458 9.73 -5.83 7.89
C GLY A 458 9.59 -5.93 9.41
N GLY A 459 10.59 -6.55 10.04
CA GLY A 459 10.57 -6.87 11.46
C GLY A 459 9.78 -8.14 11.77
N LEU A 460 10.08 -8.76 12.91
CA LEU A 460 9.39 -9.96 13.38
C LEU A 460 8.21 -9.54 14.25
N ARG A 461 7.03 -9.45 13.65
CA ARG A 461 5.80 -9.02 14.33
C ARG A 461 5.29 -10.06 15.32
N ILE A 462 4.83 -9.59 16.47
CA ILE A 462 4.12 -10.36 17.48
C ILE A 462 2.63 -10.05 17.31
N GLY A 463 1.82 -11.06 16.93
CA GLY A 463 0.34 -11.06 16.94
C GLY A 463 -0.38 -9.76 16.51
N ARG A 464 -1.08 -9.75 15.38
CA ARG A 464 -1.84 -8.56 14.92
C ARG A 464 -2.91 -8.09 15.92
N ASP A 465 -3.36 -8.98 16.78
CA ASP A 465 -4.33 -8.81 17.87
C ASP A 465 -3.74 -8.12 19.12
N LEU A 466 -2.42 -8.18 19.32
CA LEU A 466 -1.71 -7.51 20.43
C LEU A 466 -1.37 -6.06 20.11
N GLY A 467 -1.38 -5.69 18.83
CA GLY A 467 -1.18 -4.34 18.34
C GLY A 467 -0.65 -4.33 16.90
N SER A 468 -0.88 -3.24 16.17
CA SER A 468 -0.48 -3.13 14.75
C SER A 468 1.04 -3.07 14.53
N HIS A 469 1.81 -2.66 15.55
CA HIS A 469 3.26 -2.42 15.48
C HIS A 469 4.00 -3.00 16.69
N HIS A 470 3.73 -4.25 17.03
CA HIS A 470 4.42 -4.98 18.09
C HIS A 470 5.46 -5.94 17.50
N TYR A 471 6.71 -5.85 17.95
CA TYR A 471 7.83 -6.61 17.39
C TYR A 471 8.66 -7.31 18.47
N LEU A 472 9.24 -8.45 18.13
CA LEU A 472 10.19 -9.16 19.00
C LEU A 472 11.52 -8.39 19.08
N GLN A 473 12.14 -8.39 20.25
CA GLN A 473 13.49 -7.87 20.44
C GLN A 473 14.47 -8.57 19.49
N GLY A 474 15.35 -7.79 18.84
CA GLY A 474 16.24 -8.28 17.78
C GLY A 474 15.58 -8.44 16.41
N GLY A 475 14.24 -8.34 16.33
CA GLY A 475 13.44 -8.33 15.10
C GLY A 475 12.73 -6.98 14.87
N VAL A 476 13.34 -5.87 15.27
CA VAL A 476 12.78 -4.51 15.13
C VAL A 476 12.62 -4.15 13.64
N PRO A 477 11.54 -3.46 13.22
CA PRO A 477 11.34 -3.08 11.84
C PRO A 477 12.29 -1.97 11.41
N ASP A 478 12.60 -1.91 10.12
CA ASP A 478 13.27 -0.77 9.52
C ASP A 478 12.34 0.44 9.43
N TRP A 479 12.92 1.64 9.43
CA TRP A 479 12.15 2.88 9.39
C TRP A 479 12.12 3.44 7.98
N LEU A 480 10.92 3.52 7.45
CA LEU A 480 10.63 4.09 6.15
C LEU A 480 10.16 5.53 6.37
N LEU A 481 11.10 6.48 6.33
CA LEU A 481 10.89 7.88 6.72
C LEU A 481 10.16 8.72 5.66
N PRO A 482 9.46 9.80 6.00
CA PRO A 482 8.77 10.70 5.07
C PRO A 482 9.61 11.10 3.86
N ARG A 483 8.96 11.21 2.69
CA ARG A 483 9.59 11.58 1.40
C ARG A 483 8.71 12.61 0.71
N ASP A 484 9.00 13.87 0.98
CA ASP A 484 8.56 14.95 0.11
C ASP A 484 9.69 15.32 -0.85
N ILE A 485 9.66 14.73 -2.05
CA ILE A 485 10.66 14.96 -3.09
C ILE A 485 10.55 16.39 -3.64
N SER A 486 9.44 17.10 -3.37
CA SER A 486 9.22 18.46 -3.85
C SER A 486 9.93 19.54 -3.05
N ARG A 487 10.38 19.24 -1.81
CA ARG A 487 10.93 20.24 -0.87
C ARG A 487 12.47 20.43 -0.88
N GLY A 488 13.23 19.74 -1.74
CA GLY A 488 14.69 19.97 -1.84
C GLY A 488 15.50 19.56 -0.60
N GLU A 489 16.70 20.13 -0.45
CA GLU A 489 17.78 19.76 0.51
C GLU A 489 17.48 20.06 1.99
N ALA A 490 16.32 19.69 2.52
CA ALA A 490 16.12 19.70 3.96
C ALA A 490 16.71 18.42 4.60
N THR A 491 17.29 18.55 5.79
CA THR A 491 17.65 17.41 6.65
C THR A 491 16.43 17.08 7.49
N LEU A 492 15.94 15.84 7.39
CA LEU A 492 14.85 15.34 8.23
C LEU A 492 15.42 14.95 9.60
N GLN A 493 15.03 15.69 10.63
CA GLN A 493 15.32 15.29 12.00
C GLN A 493 14.26 14.30 12.49
N VAL A 494 14.71 13.17 13.00
CA VAL A 494 13.85 12.14 13.60
C VAL A 494 14.28 11.94 15.03
N THR A 495 13.34 12.12 15.96
CA THR A 495 13.54 11.85 17.38
C THR A 495 12.90 10.53 17.75
N LEU A 496 13.67 9.64 18.36
CA LEU A 496 13.22 8.40 18.98
C LEU A 496 13.12 8.62 20.50
N ASN A 497 11.90 8.48 21.03
CA ASN A 497 11.62 8.56 22.47
C ASN A 497 11.21 7.18 23.00
N GLY A 498 11.90 6.65 24.01
CA GLY A 498 11.53 5.41 24.69
C GLY A 498 12.70 4.62 25.29
N GLY A 499 12.41 3.74 26.26
CA GLY A 499 13.35 2.71 26.76
C GLY A 499 14.67 3.20 27.39
N GLY A 500 14.80 4.47 27.78
CA GLY A 500 15.99 5.01 28.44
C GLY A 500 16.40 6.44 28.07
N GLY A 501 15.74 7.09 27.10
CA GLY A 501 16.02 8.48 26.74
C GLY A 501 15.38 8.94 25.44
N SER A 502 15.82 10.11 24.98
CA SER A 502 15.46 10.72 23.68
C SER A 502 16.72 10.79 22.82
N HIS A 503 16.68 10.21 21.63
CA HIS A 503 17.78 10.23 20.66
C HIS A 503 17.32 10.91 19.36
N THR A 504 18.03 11.95 18.92
CA THR A 504 17.75 12.65 17.67
C THR A 504 18.76 12.23 16.59
N HIS A 505 18.24 11.93 15.41
CA HIS A 505 19.02 11.55 14.23
C HIS A 505 18.68 12.46 13.05
N ASP A 506 19.71 12.90 12.34
CA ASP A 506 19.61 13.77 11.18
C ASP A 506 19.76 12.96 9.87
N PHE A 507 18.75 13.03 9.01
CA PHE A 507 18.71 12.30 7.73
C PHE A 507 18.65 13.27 6.55
N PRO A 508 19.68 13.33 5.68
CA PRO A 508 19.59 14.11 4.44
C PRO A 508 18.44 13.57 3.56
N LEU A 509 17.38 14.36 3.30
CA LEU A 509 16.19 13.89 2.56
C LEU A 509 16.53 13.29 1.19
N GLN A 510 17.54 13.86 0.53
CA GLN A 510 18.10 13.39 -0.74
C GLN A 510 18.65 11.95 -0.72
N LYS A 511 18.86 11.35 0.46
CA LYS A 511 19.35 9.98 0.66
C LYS A 511 18.32 9.05 1.32
N VAL A 512 17.07 9.49 1.52
CA VAL A 512 16.02 8.72 2.23
C VAL A 512 15.31 7.70 1.33
N LEU A 513 15.87 7.38 0.14
CA LEU A 513 15.27 6.45 -0.83
C LEU A 513 15.10 5.02 -0.30
N ARG A 514 15.82 4.63 0.75
CA ARG A 514 15.77 3.29 1.36
C ARG A 514 15.22 3.34 2.79
N PRO A 515 14.67 2.23 3.31
CA PRO A 515 14.43 2.07 4.73
C PRO A 515 15.74 2.23 5.52
N PHE A 516 15.68 2.98 6.62
CA PHE A 516 16.77 3.05 7.57
C PHE A 516 16.83 1.75 8.38
N PRO A 517 18.00 1.08 8.48
CA PRO A 517 18.13 -0.24 9.08
C PRO A 517 18.09 -0.18 10.61
N ALA A 518 16.94 0.18 11.18
CA ALA A 518 16.75 0.35 12.61
C ALA A 518 16.92 -0.95 13.41
N ARG A 519 16.85 -2.11 12.77
CA ARG A 519 17.24 -3.41 13.35
C ARG A 519 18.68 -3.45 13.89
N LEU A 520 19.55 -2.56 13.42
CA LEU A 520 20.93 -2.43 13.91
C LEU A 520 21.03 -1.64 15.21
N ILE A 521 19.94 -1.01 15.65
CA ILE A 521 19.87 -0.28 16.91
C ILE A 521 19.47 -1.25 18.02
N PRO A 522 20.26 -1.39 19.10
CA PRO A 522 19.89 -2.22 20.23
C PRO A 522 18.76 -1.54 21.02
N LEU A 523 17.52 -1.99 20.80
CA LEU A 523 16.35 -1.54 21.56
C LEU A 523 15.99 -2.55 22.65
N ALA A 524 15.63 -2.02 23.82
CA ALA A 524 15.14 -2.80 24.96
C ALA A 524 13.62 -2.95 24.89
N ASP A 525 13.04 -3.65 25.86
CA ASP A 525 11.59 -3.75 25.98
C ASP A 525 10.97 -2.37 26.28
N GLY A 526 9.96 -2.01 25.50
CA GLY A 526 9.26 -0.74 25.67
C GLY A 526 8.52 -0.26 24.44
N THR A 527 7.75 0.81 24.63
CA THR A 527 7.11 1.54 23.54
C THR A 527 7.98 2.70 23.12
N TYR A 528 8.22 2.78 21.83
CA TYR A 528 9.04 3.79 21.18
C TYR A 528 8.17 4.67 20.29
N GLN A 529 8.44 5.96 20.33
CA GLN A 529 7.80 6.94 19.45
C GLN A 529 8.84 7.61 18.58
N LEU A 530 8.64 7.51 17.26
CA LEU A 530 9.34 8.30 16.27
C LEU A 530 8.54 9.56 15.97
N SER A 531 9.20 10.71 15.96
CA SER A 531 8.61 11.98 15.55
C SER A 531 9.52 12.73 14.59
N ALA A 532 8.92 13.28 13.53
CA ALA A 532 9.55 14.25 12.65
C ALA A 532 8.78 15.59 12.75
N PRO A 533 9.45 16.75 12.88
CA PRO A 533 8.81 18.04 13.18
C PRO A 533 7.63 18.41 12.28
N GLU A 534 7.67 18.02 11.00
CA GLU A 534 6.67 18.39 9.98
C GLU A 534 5.98 17.18 9.32
N SER A 535 6.26 15.95 9.78
CA SER A 535 5.95 14.73 9.01
C SER A 535 5.33 13.61 9.85
N GLY A 536 4.74 14.01 10.99
CA GLY A 536 3.94 13.13 11.84
C GLY A 536 4.74 12.33 12.86
N LYS A 537 4.01 11.45 13.54
CA LYS A 537 4.51 10.59 14.63
C LYS A 537 4.09 9.15 14.37
N ALA A 538 4.98 8.20 14.64
CA ALA A 538 4.68 6.77 14.56
C ALA A 538 5.16 6.07 15.84
N THR A 539 4.44 5.05 16.29
CA THR A 539 4.78 4.30 17.50
C THR A 539 4.92 2.81 17.21
N PHE A 540 5.86 2.17 17.89
CA PHE A 540 6.03 0.72 17.86
C PHE A 540 6.46 0.21 19.23
N THR A 541 6.17 -1.05 19.52
CA THR A 541 6.50 -1.70 20.79
C THR A 541 7.47 -2.84 20.54
N VAL A 542 8.51 -2.92 21.36
CA VAL A 542 9.50 -4.01 21.36
C VAL A 542 9.29 -4.84 22.61
N SER A 543 9.32 -6.17 22.47
CA SER A 543 9.25 -7.09 23.60
C SER A 543 10.18 -8.28 23.42
N SER A 544 10.84 -8.67 24.49
CA SER A 544 11.80 -9.78 24.55
C SER A 544 11.14 -11.15 24.55
N ALA A 545 9.84 -11.23 24.89
CA ALA A 545 9.09 -12.48 24.95
C ALA A 545 7.60 -12.31 24.61
N LEU A 546 7.01 -13.36 24.03
CA LEU A 546 5.57 -13.57 23.92
C LEU A 546 5.02 -13.94 25.31
N ARG A 547 4.32 -13.01 25.97
CA ARG A 547 3.53 -13.34 27.17
C ARG A 547 2.07 -13.54 26.79
N GLU A 548 1.78 -14.61 26.06
CA GLU A 548 0.40 -15.08 25.99
C GLU A 548 0.00 -15.57 27.38
N ARG A 549 -1.14 -15.08 27.92
CA ARG A 549 -1.76 -15.78 29.04
C ARG A 549 -2.16 -17.15 28.51
N GLN A 550 -1.67 -18.19 29.18
CA GLN A 550 -2.08 -19.55 28.94
C GLN A 550 -3.62 -19.64 28.97
N ALA A 551 -4.23 -20.22 27.93
CA ALA A 551 -5.68 -20.37 27.87
C ALA A 551 -6.19 -21.09 29.13
N PRO A 552 -7.41 -20.77 29.65
CA PRO A 552 -7.91 -21.32 30.91
C PRO A 552 -7.85 -22.86 30.99
N ASP A 553 -7.96 -23.51 29.83
CA ASP A 553 -8.02 -24.97 29.69
C ASP A 553 -6.72 -25.58 29.14
N ALA A 554 -5.74 -24.75 28.75
CA ALA A 554 -4.44 -25.22 28.32
C ALA A 554 -3.62 -25.57 29.57
N GLY A 555 -3.64 -26.83 29.99
CA GLY A 555 -2.81 -27.31 31.11
C GLY A 555 -1.34 -26.92 30.93
N SER A 556 -0.67 -26.54 32.03
CA SER A 556 0.80 -26.40 32.06
C SER A 556 1.44 -27.69 32.55
N ILE A 557 2.48 -28.15 31.87
CA ILE A 557 3.39 -29.18 32.39
C ILE A 557 4.28 -28.50 33.44
N GLY A 558 4.32 -29.05 34.65
CA GLY A 558 5.15 -28.53 35.74
C GLY A 558 5.42 -29.58 36.81
N HIS A 559 6.44 -29.37 37.62
CA HIS A 559 6.75 -30.24 38.76
C HIS A 559 6.14 -29.65 40.05
N ARG A 560 5.48 -30.49 40.86
CA ARG A 560 4.98 -30.07 42.18
C ARG A 560 6.17 -29.76 43.10
N CYS A 561 6.11 -28.63 43.79
CA CYS A 561 7.11 -28.26 44.78
C CYS A 561 6.70 -28.74 46.16
N ASP A 562 6.97 -30.02 46.46
CA ASP A 562 7.14 -30.46 47.84
C ASP A 562 8.64 -30.47 48.19
N ALA A 563 9.02 -30.72 49.44
CA ALA A 563 10.41 -30.56 49.95
C ALA A 563 11.49 -31.38 49.19
N THR A 564 11.08 -32.25 48.28
CA THR A 564 11.90 -33.04 47.36
C THR A 564 11.29 -32.99 45.97
N ALA A 565 12.06 -32.59 44.95
CA ALA A 565 11.59 -32.55 43.57
C ALA A 565 11.62 -33.95 42.94
N GLU A 566 10.52 -34.36 42.31
CA GLU A 566 10.41 -35.63 41.57
C GLU A 566 10.66 -35.43 40.06
N THR A 567 11.18 -36.47 39.39
CA THR A 567 11.66 -36.40 37.99
C THR A 567 10.54 -36.50 36.95
N GLU A 568 9.31 -36.80 37.37
CA GLU A 568 8.16 -36.94 36.48
C GLU A 568 7.30 -35.67 36.50
N ALA A 569 6.83 -35.26 35.32
CA ALA A 569 5.98 -34.09 35.18
C ALA A 569 4.50 -34.49 35.19
N GLU A 570 3.69 -33.80 35.99
CA GLU A 570 2.24 -34.01 36.05
C GLU A 570 1.50 -32.75 35.60
N GLY A 571 0.25 -32.91 35.17
CA GLY A 571 -0.63 -31.79 34.85
C GLY A 571 -1.02 -31.03 36.13
N ALA A 572 -0.72 -29.73 36.20
CA ALA A 572 -1.04 -28.89 37.36
C ALA A 572 -2.23 -27.97 37.09
N GLY A 573 -3.19 -27.95 38.02
CA GLY A 573 -4.33 -27.04 37.99
C GLY A 573 -3.96 -25.58 38.35
N PRO A 574 -4.79 -24.60 37.95
CA PRO A 574 -4.57 -23.19 38.28
C PRO A 574 -4.57 -22.97 39.80
N GLY A 575 -3.48 -22.38 40.33
CA GLY A 575 -3.33 -22.04 41.76
C GLY A 575 -2.36 -22.91 42.56
N VAL A 576 -1.86 -24.03 42.01
CA VAL A 576 -0.84 -24.87 42.65
C VAL A 576 0.54 -24.22 42.53
N LYS A 577 1.31 -24.18 43.63
CA LYS A 577 2.74 -23.78 43.61
C LYS A 577 3.54 -24.87 42.89
N ALA A 578 3.89 -24.61 41.63
CA ALA A 578 4.68 -25.50 40.79
C ALA A 578 5.75 -24.68 40.06
N ILE A 579 6.90 -25.30 39.79
CA ILE A 579 7.87 -24.73 38.85
C ILE A 579 7.31 -24.91 37.44
N ARG A 580 7.12 -23.80 36.73
CA ARG A 580 6.60 -23.77 35.36
C ARG A 580 7.78 -23.61 34.38
N GLY A 581 7.89 -24.54 33.43
CA GLY A 581 9.02 -24.61 32.50
C GLY A 581 10.16 -25.52 32.98
N ALA A 582 11.15 -25.73 32.13
CA ALA A 582 12.32 -26.53 32.48
C ALA A 582 13.25 -25.74 33.41
N ASN A 583 13.41 -26.17 34.66
CA ASN A 583 14.52 -25.73 35.49
C ASN A 583 15.79 -26.41 34.96
N ALA A 584 16.49 -25.72 34.05
CA ALA A 584 17.81 -26.13 33.62
C ALA A 584 18.77 -25.96 34.80
N PRO A 585 19.42 -27.03 35.31
CA PRO A 585 20.45 -26.87 36.34
C PRO A 585 21.50 -25.84 35.91
N GLU A 586 22.16 -25.15 36.85
CA GLU A 586 23.21 -24.15 36.57
C GLU A 586 24.32 -24.67 35.63
N LYS A 587 24.44 -26.00 35.51
CA LYS A 587 25.20 -26.69 34.47
C LYS A 587 24.29 -27.60 33.64
N LEU A 588 23.56 -27.02 32.68
CA LEU A 588 22.92 -27.78 31.61
C LEU A 588 23.81 -27.71 30.36
N SER A 589 24.39 -28.83 29.98
CA SER A 589 25.01 -28.97 28.66
C SER A 589 23.93 -29.42 27.68
N LEU A 590 23.47 -28.52 26.83
CA LEU A 590 22.55 -28.89 25.76
C LEU A 590 23.27 -29.82 24.77
N PRO A 591 22.58 -30.83 24.23
CA PRO A 591 23.15 -31.66 23.18
C PRO A 591 23.54 -30.77 22.00
N LYS A 592 24.76 -30.94 21.51
CA LYS A 592 25.20 -30.22 20.33
C LYS A 592 24.33 -30.66 19.15
N THR A 593 23.67 -29.74 18.46
CA THR A 593 22.84 -30.08 17.30
C THR A 593 23.35 -29.41 16.04
N VAL A 594 22.99 -29.99 14.89
CA VAL A 594 23.29 -29.41 13.58
C VAL A 594 22.10 -29.54 12.65
N MET A 595 21.88 -28.51 11.83
CA MET A 595 20.86 -28.53 10.80
C MET A 595 21.37 -29.30 9.57
N VAL A 596 20.58 -30.28 9.10
CA VAL A 596 20.88 -31.14 7.96
C VAL A 596 19.72 -31.10 6.97
N PRO A 597 19.96 -30.88 5.65
CA PRO A 597 18.87 -30.84 4.68
C PRO A 597 18.09 -32.17 4.63
N ARG A 598 16.74 -32.10 4.61
CA ARG A 598 15.87 -33.29 4.57
C ARG A 598 16.01 -34.14 3.30
N ARG A 599 16.62 -33.59 2.24
CA ARG A 599 16.88 -34.29 0.96
C ARG A 599 18.14 -35.16 0.96
N VAL A 600 18.91 -35.13 2.04
CA VAL A 600 20.06 -36.02 2.22
C VAL A 600 19.54 -37.44 2.40
N LYS A 601 20.07 -38.39 1.63
CA LYS A 601 19.67 -39.80 1.70
C LYS A 601 20.32 -40.52 2.88
N GLU A 602 21.56 -40.16 3.18
CA GLU A 602 22.32 -40.75 4.28
C GLU A 602 23.18 -39.66 4.93
N LEU A 603 23.07 -39.56 6.25
CA LEU A 603 23.92 -38.71 7.09
C LEU A 603 24.82 -39.60 7.93
N VAL A 604 26.13 -39.39 7.82
CA VAL A 604 27.14 -40.12 8.59
C VAL A 604 27.98 -39.12 9.37
N LEU A 605 28.03 -39.27 10.70
CA LEU A 605 28.92 -38.50 11.55
C LEU A 605 30.23 -39.25 11.74
N ILE A 606 31.33 -38.50 11.70
CA ILE A 606 32.70 -39.01 11.73
C ILE A 606 33.41 -38.37 12.93
N GLY A 607 33.86 -39.20 13.86
CA GLY A 607 34.67 -38.82 15.01
C GLY A 607 36.17 -38.87 14.75
N ALA A 608 36.93 -38.23 15.63
CA ALA A 608 38.39 -38.18 15.54
C ALA A 608 39.07 -39.52 15.91
N LYS A 609 38.41 -40.35 16.72
CA LYS A 609 38.95 -41.62 17.25
C LYS A 609 38.58 -42.87 16.44
N GLY A 610 38.04 -42.69 15.23
CA GLY A 610 37.52 -43.80 14.41
C GLY A 610 36.03 -44.09 14.61
N GLU A 611 35.31 -43.24 15.35
CA GLU A 611 33.87 -43.37 15.56
C GLU A 611 33.11 -43.03 14.26
N LEU A 612 32.14 -43.87 13.92
CA LEU A 612 31.25 -43.65 12.78
C LEU A 612 29.81 -43.90 13.21
N GLN A 613 28.93 -42.93 12.96
CA GLN A 613 27.51 -43.08 13.28
C GLN A 613 26.64 -42.66 12.10
N ARG A 614 25.86 -43.59 11.59
CA ARG A 614 24.79 -43.30 10.62
C ARG A 614 23.58 -42.80 11.39
N LEU A 615 23.01 -41.68 10.96
CA LEU A 615 21.83 -41.09 11.58
C LEU A 615 20.71 -41.00 10.57
N ASP A 616 19.56 -41.51 10.97
CA ASP A 616 18.32 -41.25 10.27
C ASP A 616 17.86 -39.83 10.55
N LEU A 617 17.38 -39.15 9.52
CA LEU A 617 16.80 -37.84 9.70
C LEU A 617 15.46 -38.01 10.43
N PRO A 618 15.17 -37.19 11.45
CA PRO A 618 13.89 -37.28 12.15
C PRO A 618 12.75 -37.10 11.16
N GLY A 619 11.67 -37.87 11.34
CA GLY A 619 10.45 -37.76 10.57
C GLY A 619 9.83 -36.35 10.65
N ILE A 620 8.82 -36.11 9.84
CA ILE A 620 7.96 -34.94 10.01
C ILE A 620 6.96 -35.30 11.12
N PRO A 621 6.83 -34.50 12.18
CA PRO A 621 5.84 -34.77 13.23
C PRO A 621 4.42 -34.86 12.66
N GLU A 622 3.60 -35.80 13.13
CA GLU A 622 2.22 -36.00 12.63
C GLU A 622 1.38 -34.72 12.64
N TRP A 623 1.51 -33.89 13.68
CA TRP A 623 0.78 -32.62 13.75
C TRP A 623 1.12 -31.65 12.60
N MET A 624 2.34 -31.70 12.05
CA MET A 624 2.68 -30.87 10.87
C MET A 624 1.96 -31.40 9.63
N HIS A 625 1.84 -32.72 9.47
CA HIS A 625 1.10 -33.32 8.37
C HIS A 625 -0.38 -32.93 8.39
N GLU A 626 -0.96 -32.84 9.58
CA GLU A 626 -2.38 -32.50 9.75
C GLU A 626 -2.68 -31.01 9.59
N ARG A 627 -1.70 -30.13 9.86
CA ARG A 627 -1.95 -28.68 10.04
C ARG A 627 -1.21 -27.78 9.06
N LEU A 628 -0.20 -28.29 8.36
CA LEU A 628 0.63 -27.50 7.46
C LEU A 628 0.68 -28.14 6.06
N PRO A 629 0.67 -27.32 4.99
CA PRO A 629 0.85 -27.83 3.64
C PRO A 629 2.27 -28.39 3.44
N ASP A 630 2.44 -29.29 2.47
CA ASP A 630 3.71 -30.01 2.24
C ASP A 630 4.92 -29.08 2.05
N GLU A 631 4.69 -27.90 1.48
CA GLU A 631 5.70 -26.87 1.22
C GLU A 631 6.24 -26.22 2.51
N ALA A 632 5.50 -26.31 3.62
CA ALA A 632 5.88 -25.76 4.92
C ALA A 632 6.74 -26.71 5.75
N TYR A 633 6.93 -27.96 5.31
CA TYR A 633 7.86 -28.89 5.94
C TYR A 633 9.28 -28.37 5.75
N GLY A 634 9.84 -27.77 6.80
CA GLY A 634 11.11 -27.06 6.74
C GLY A 634 12.21 -27.85 6.00
N TYR A 635 13.04 -27.15 5.22
CA TYR A 635 14.05 -27.76 4.34
C TYR A 635 15.14 -28.57 5.05
N CYS A 636 15.25 -28.43 6.37
CA CYS A 636 16.27 -29.05 7.20
C CYS A 636 15.64 -29.76 8.40
N ALA A 637 16.27 -30.84 8.84
CA ALA A 637 16.05 -31.49 10.11
C ALA A 637 17.17 -31.10 11.08
N GLU A 638 16.82 -30.92 12.35
CA GLU A 638 17.78 -30.79 13.43
C GLU A 638 18.22 -32.19 13.87
N VAL A 639 19.53 -32.41 13.95
CA VAL A 639 20.10 -33.71 14.33
C VAL A 639 21.09 -33.50 15.46
N THR A 640 20.97 -34.32 16.51
CA THR A 640 21.92 -34.33 17.63
C THR A 640 23.26 -34.90 17.18
N VAL A 641 24.32 -34.18 17.49
CA VAL A 641 25.72 -34.54 17.25
C VAL A 641 26.33 -35.03 18.56
N PRO A 642 26.68 -36.32 18.65
CA PRO A 642 27.41 -36.84 19.80
C PRO A 642 28.74 -36.12 20.01
N ASP A 643 29.19 -36.09 21.25
CA ASP A 643 30.52 -35.61 21.58
C ASP A 643 31.60 -36.42 20.85
N GLY A 644 32.67 -35.75 20.44
CA GLY A 644 33.76 -36.38 19.67
C GLY A 644 33.60 -36.35 18.15
N CYS A 645 32.37 -36.16 17.63
CA CYS A 645 32.12 -36.02 16.20
C CYS A 645 32.66 -34.68 15.64
N VAL A 646 33.46 -34.77 14.57
CA VAL A 646 34.14 -33.61 13.95
C VAL A 646 33.57 -33.30 12.57
N TRP A 647 33.19 -34.32 11.81
CA TRP A 647 32.69 -34.16 10.43
C TRP A 647 31.32 -34.79 10.24
N ALA A 648 30.51 -34.19 9.39
CA ALA A 648 29.27 -34.77 8.86
C ALA A 648 29.44 -35.02 7.37
N LEU A 649 29.34 -36.28 6.97
CA LEU A 649 29.28 -36.72 5.59
C LEU A 649 27.80 -36.85 5.19
N GLN A 650 27.43 -36.17 4.12
CA GLN A 650 26.07 -36.12 3.59
C GLN A 650 26.07 -36.72 2.19
N ARG A 651 25.34 -37.82 2.00
CA ARG A 651 25.15 -38.43 0.68
C ARG A 651 23.84 -37.99 0.08
N TRP A 652 23.95 -37.41 -1.10
CA TRP A 652 22.84 -37.00 -1.95
C TRP A 652 22.67 -38.02 -3.08
N GLN A 653 21.62 -37.88 -3.88
CA GLN A 653 21.40 -38.77 -5.02
C GLN A 653 22.56 -38.78 -6.03
N ASN A 654 23.21 -37.62 -6.26
CA ASN A 654 24.24 -37.46 -7.31
C ASN A 654 25.57 -36.90 -6.77
N ARG A 655 25.74 -36.72 -5.45
CA ARG A 655 26.98 -36.18 -4.88
C ARG A 655 27.14 -36.52 -3.40
N THR A 656 28.37 -36.46 -2.92
CA THR A 656 28.71 -36.53 -1.49
C THR A 656 29.32 -35.21 -1.07
N THR A 657 28.90 -34.68 0.08
CA THR A 657 29.46 -33.44 0.66
C THR A 657 29.90 -33.71 2.08
N VAL A 658 30.98 -33.09 2.52
CA VAL A 658 31.51 -33.21 3.88
C VAL A 658 31.49 -31.83 4.54
N ARG A 659 31.06 -31.75 5.80
CA ARG A 659 30.94 -30.49 6.54
C ARG A 659 31.58 -30.61 7.92
N CYS A 660 32.46 -29.66 8.27
CA CYS A 660 33.03 -29.59 9.61
C CYS A 660 31.96 -29.14 10.63
N LEU A 661 31.85 -29.87 11.74
CA LEU A 661 30.85 -29.63 12.79
C LEU A 661 31.38 -28.80 13.96
N LYS A 662 32.69 -28.52 14.03
CA LYS A 662 33.29 -27.64 15.05
C LYS A 662 33.62 -26.28 14.44
N ARG A 663 32.90 -25.23 14.87
CA ARG A 663 33.15 -23.82 14.43
C ARG A 663 34.09 -23.03 15.35
N SER A 664 34.37 -23.51 16.57
CA SER A 664 35.33 -22.92 17.52
C SER A 664 35.85 -23.98 18.51
N GLY A 665 37.08 -23.81 19.01
CA GLY A 665 37.77 -24.74 19.93
C GLY A 665 38.98 -25.48 19.31
N PRO A 666 39.78 -26.22 20.11
CA PRO A 666 40.97 -26.89 19.63
C PRO A 666 40.63 -27.96 18.58
N THR A 667 41.35 -27.90 17.46
CA THR A 667 41.21 -28.79 16.31
C THR A 667 41.62 -30.22 16.69
N LEU A 668 40.68 -31.17 16.61
CA LEU A 668 40.97 -32.59 16.87
C LEU A 668 41.55 -33.23 15.60
N ARG A 669 42.86 -33.51 15.61
CA ARG A 669 43.50 -34.36 14.60
C ARG A 669 42.97 -35.80 14.70
N PRO A 670 42.92 -36.54 13.58
CA PRO A 670 42.44 -37.92 13.58
C PRO A 670 43.45 -38.84 14.27
N GLU A 671 43.00 -39.61 15.25
CA GLU A 671 43.71 -40.71 15.92
C GLU A 671 42.81 -41.95 15.92
N PRO A 672 42.48 -42.51 14.75
CA PRO A 672 41.63 -43.69 14.65
C PRO A 672 42.34 -44.93 15.23
N ALA A 673 41.56 -45.85 15.80
CA ALA A 673 42.06 -47.17 16.14
C ALA A 673 42.53 -47.92 14.87
N GLY A 674 43.53 -48.80 15.01
CA GLY A 674 44.13 -49.52 13.87
C GLY A 674 43.17 -50.50 13.16
N ASP A 675 42.04 -50.80 13.77
CA ASP A 675 40.96 -51.67 13.27
C ASP A 675 39.71 -50.89 12.80
N ALA A 676 39.78 -49.56 12.69
CA ALA A 676 38.66 -48.70 12.28
C ALA A 676 38.40 -48.72 10.76
N THR A 677 38.20 -49.91 10.19
CA THR A 677 38.07 -50.15 8.74
C THR A 677 36.88 -49.41 8.12
N GLU A 678 35.70 -49.46 8.76
CA GLU A 678 34.49 -48.78 8.27
C GLU A 678 34.62 -47.25 8.26
N TRP A 679 35.29 -46.69 9.27
CA TRP A 679 35.59 -45.27 9.33
C TRP A 679 36.52 -44.86 8.19
N ALA A 680 37.55 -45.66 7.93
CA ALA A 680 38.51 -45.41 6.87
C ALA A 680 37.83 -45.47 5.48
N GLU A 681 36.99 -46.48 5.23
CA GLU A 681 36.21 -46.59 4.00
C GLU A 681 35.25 -45.40 3.79
N ALA A 682 34.57 -44.97 4.85
CA ALA A 682 33.64 -43.83 4.78
C ALA A 682 34.38 -42.52 4.45
N VAL A 683 35.51 -42.25 5.11
CA VAL A 683 36.35 -41.08 4.83
C VAL A 683 36.90 -41.12 3.40
N LEU A 684 37.39 -42.28 2.94
CA LEU A 684 37.91 -42.43 1.57
C LEU A 684 36.82 -42.29 0.51
N SER A 685 35.60 -42.75 0.79
CA SER A 685 34.44 -42.58 -0.11
C SER A 685 34.09 -41.11 -0.39
N ALA A 686 34.59 -40.19 0.46
CA ALA A 686 34.40 -38.75 0.34
C ALA A 686 35.73 -37.98 0.30
N ALA A 687 36.85 -38.62 -0.07
CA ALA A 687 38.17 -38.00 -0.05
C ALA A 687 38.25 -36.72 -0.91
N SER A 688 37.51 -36.66 -2.02
CA SER A 688 37.46 -35.50 -2.91
C SER A 688 36.33 -34.50 -2.60
N ALA A 689 35.54 -34.74 -1.54
CA ALA A 689 34.33 -33.95 -1.26
C ALA A 689 34.60 -32.63 -0.53
N GLU A 690 35.80 -32.45 0.04
CA GLU A 690 36.25 -31.26 0.75
C GLU A 690 37.77 -31.16 0.58
N SER A 691 38.31 -29.94 0.66
CA SER A 691 39.76 -29.71 0.54
C SER A 691 40.23 -28.80 1.67
N GLY A 692 41.19 -29.27 2.45
CA GLY A 692 41.74 -28.47 3.54
C GLY A 692 42.58 -29.29 4.51
N PRO A 693 43.53 -28.65 5.21
CA PRO A 693 44.58 -29.34 5.97
C PRO A 693 44.05 -30.28 7.06
N LEU A 694 42.84 -30.01 7.60
CA LEU A 694 42.20 -30.87 8.58
C LEU A 694 41.55 -32.10 7.93
N TRP A 695 40.88 -31.95 6.79
CA TRP A 695 40.25 -33.08 6.10
C TRP A 695 41.30 -33.99 5.45
N ASP A 696 42.35 -33.40 4.87
CA ASP A 696 43.48 -34.14 4.29
C ASP A 696 44.18 -35.04 5.33
N ALA A 697 44.22 -34.59 6.60
CA ALA A 697 44.72 -35.42 7.70
C ALA A 697 43.83 -36.65 7.96
N TYR A 698 42.50 -36.51 7.87
CA TYR A 698 41.56 -37.64 8.00
C TYR A 698 41.71 -38.61 6.83
N VAL A 699 41.81 -38.10 5.60
CA VAL A 699 42.05 -38.93 4.41
C VAL A 699 43.38 -39.68 4.52
N THR A 700 44.43 -39.04 5.02
CA THR A 700 45.75 -39.68 5.21
C THR A 700 45.69 -40.77 6.28
N ALA A 701 45.07 -40.48 7.43
CA ALA A 701 44.89 -41.45 8.50
C ALA A 701 44.05 -42.67 8.05
N ALA A 702 42.99 -42.44 7.27
CA ALA A 702 42.18 -43.51 6.67
C ALA A 702 42.99 -44.43 5.73
N ARG A 703 43.90 -43.86 4.91
CA ARG A 703 44.80 -44.67 4.08
C ARG A 703 45.77 -45.53 4.90
N THR A 704 46.16 -45.07 6.09
CA THR A 704 47.05 -45.83 6.98
C THR A 704 46.32 -46.97 7.68
N VAL A 705 45.05 -46.80 8.06
CA VAL A 705 44.24 -47.85 8.70
C VAL A 705 43.94 -49.01 7.73
N LEU A 706 43.87 -48.74 6.42
CA LEU A 706 43.59 -49.74 5.38
C LEU A 706 44.86 -50.35 4.74
N ARG A 707 46.04 -50.01 5.24
CA ARG A 707 47.33 -50.61 4.85
C ARG A 707 47.77 -51.58 5.92
#